data_AF-A0A956MC44-F1
#
_entry.id   AF-A0A956MC44-F1
#
_cell.length_a   1.000
_cell.length_b   1.000
_cell.length_c   1.000
_cell.angle_alpha   90.00
_cell.angle_beta   90.00
_cell.angle_gamma   90.00
#
_symmetry.space_group_name_H-M   'P 1'
#
loop_
_entity.id
_entity.type
_entity.pdbx_description
1 polymer ?
#
loop_
_entity_poly.entity_id
_entity_poly.type
_entity_poly.pdbx_seq_one_letter_code
_entity_poly.pdbx_strand_id
1 'polypeptide(L)'
;MVREKAIKRVSIFLFLVLFFSFRLHGQETQIYTYEQLESLLKQKNSKLLAAQYRVEAATQILQATGPHYWPDLAFYYRYFPNGISFQEGEIATKNWLTARLSFDLVKFFKIRSLKTEERQMDVHLAELVVQELEQDALFAFRNLYTHTLYKKIQTEHYARLCSTSQKILEIRRFQFDHQEALRSHILEAEMEVSQNTKLVQQFKGEFAIEKRKLAATLRISPDAFELKESFFIPFVPDQKLVMQSALNKSVQSRKSALVLQKEITSSNASYASNLRLEPYVGYRLRELRQGQLESGPEIGVQVGIGLGYFTERSHQQKYLDAMAKALQLEDETARQEVLFQLNEVYNNLNTLKVAIQRAKEEFALNTENLRIEEAIARQGIDGIDSSPIKLLEMKADNVHLQNQVEERKTEYMDAYFRLMHLAGISWLDVLQFHKQTLVPQQESTTKALWIWDTSTLVMDKSIADALPAFCAAHQVNKVYLSLPGDIEKTLAGNPIFIRLLAGFHKNKIAVQALLGDPHWIFPNNRANLLEKVDAIIRFNQKYAPAKLISGLHLDIEPHTLAGWNSQKTPYTKKFIETLKAVNSTLQAENAHLPLEIDIPLQFGNLQQTLLQQLIAECDAITIMAYARKTADKIHEDADPLLKACTDTGKKYTIGLNIKDFTNKTEFDFMVEEVKQKFSSDANYAGIAVHNFSSWIRLVGER
;
A
#
# COMPACT_ATOMS: atom_id res chain seq x y z
N MET A 1 0.43 14.91 -71.49
CA MET A 1 -0.36 15.66 -70.47
C MET A 1 -1.15 14.79 -69.47
N VAL A 2 -1.74 13.64 -69.83
CA VAL A 2 -2.51 12.82 -68.88
C VAL A 2 -1.63 11.96 -67.95
N ARG A 3 -0.47 11.49 -68.43
CA ARG A 3 0.50 10.69 -67.65
C ARG A 3 1.23 11.47 -66.54
N GLU A 4 1.57 12.73 -66.77
CA GLU A 4 2.21 13.59 -65.75
C GLU A 4 1.27 13.98 -64.61
N LYS A 5 -0.03 14.19 -64.89
CA LYS A 5 -1.02 14.50 -63.85
C LYS A 5 -1.31 13.30 -62.95
N ALA A 6 -1.22 12.07 -63.47
CA ALA A 6 -1.36 10.85 -62.68
C ALA A 6 -0.16 10.63 -61.75
N ILE A 7 1.06 10.83 -62.24
CA ILE A 7 2.29 10.67 -61.44
C ILE A 7 2.37 11.74 -60.33
N LYS A 8 2.03 13.01 -60.61
CA LYS A 8 1.95 14.05 -59.57
C LYS A 8 0.89 13.74 -58.50
N ARG A 9 -0.26 13.17 -58.87
CA ARG A 9 -1.31 12.79 -57.90
C ARG A 9 -0.90 11.59 -57.05
N VAL A 10 -0.23 10.60 -57.62
CA VAL A 10 0.29 9.45 -56.85
C VAL A 10 1.46 9.86 -55.95
N SER A 11 2.35 10.76 -56.39
CA SER A 11 3.41 11.30 -55.53
C SER A 11 2.87 12.18 -54.40
N ILE A 12 1.85 13.01 -54.65
CA ILE A 12 1.20 13.82 -53.60
C ILE A 12 0.42 12.92 -52.63
N PHE A 13 -0.19 11.84 -53.11
CA PHE A 13 -0.88 10.88 -52.25
C PHE A 13 0.10 10.04 -51.42
N LEU A 14 1.24 9.60 -51.99
CA LEU A 14 2.31 8.96 -51.23
C LEU A 14 2.96 9.94 -50.25
N PHE A 15 3.12 11.21 -50.60
CA PHE A 15 3.65 12.23 -49.69
C PHE A 15 2.66 12.55 -48.57
N LEU A 16 1.34 12.56 -48.85
CA LEU A 16 0.29 12.72 -47.83
C LEU A 16 0.13 11.49 -46.95
N VAL A 17 0.28 10.27 -47.49
CA VAL A 17 0.26 9.03 -46.70
C VAL A 17 1.55 8.92 -45.87
N LEU A 18 2.71 9.32 -46.38
CA LEU A 18 3.94 9.43 -45.59
C LEU A 18 3.87 10.58 -44.56
N PHE A 19 3.22 11.72 -44.87
CA PHE A 19 2.99 12.80 -43.89
C PHE A 19 1.94 12.44 -42.83
N PHE A 20 0.94 11.62 -43.17
CA PHE A 20 -0.01 11.08 -42.18
C PHE A 20 0.58 9.92 -41.37
N SER A 21 1.57 9.20 -41.91
CA SER A 21 2.37 8.21 -41.17
C SER A 21 3.47 8.86 -40.31
N PHE A 22 3.87 10.09 -40.65
CA PHE A 22 4.75 10.97 -39.87
C PHE A 22 4.00 12.13 -39.21
N ARG A 23 2.71 11.94 -38.87
CA ARG A 23 2.23 12.54 -37.63
C ARG A 23 2.93 11.79 -36.51
N LEU A 24 4.15 12.25 -36.22
CA LEU A 24 4.60 12.36 -34.84
C LEU A 24 3.36 12.76 -34.06
N HIS A 25 2.77 11.79 -33.36
CA HIS A 25 2.09 12.12 -32.13
C HIS A 25 3.11 13.01 -31.43
N GLY A 26 2.85 14.32 -31.42
CA GLY A 26 3.30 15.11 -30.31
C GLY A 26 2.67 14.40 -29.12
N GLN A 27 3.40 13.43 -28.57
CA GLN A 27 3.20 13.03 -27.20
C GLN A 27 3.38 14.37 -26.49
N GLU A 28 2.28 14.96 -26.06
CA GLU A 28 2.32 15.71 -24.82
C GLU A 28 3.24 14.89 -23.92
N THR A 29 4.38 15.47 -23.54
CA THR A 29 5.37 14.80 -22.71
C THR A 29 4.70 14.47 -21.39
N GLN A 30 4.03 13.33 -21.38
CA GLN A 30 3.32 12.81 -20.24
C GLN A 30 4.41 12.43 -19.26
N ILE A 31 4.54 13.23 -18.21
CA ILE A 31 5.47 12.97 -17.13
C ILE A 31 4.89 11.81 -16.33
N TYR A 32 5.51 10.64 -16.44
CA TYR A 32 5.04 9.45 -15.74
C TYR A 32 5.24 9.59 -14.22
N THR A 33 4.23 9.19 -13.43
CA THR A 33 4.35 9.04 -11.96
C THR A 33 5.05 7.72 -11.61
N TYR A 34 5.48 7.58 -10.35
CA TYR A 34 6.15 6.36 -9.87
C TYR A 34 5.30 5.08 -10.12
N GLU A 35 4.00 5.12 -9.83
CA GLU A 35 3.08 3.99 -10.03
C GLU A 35 2.91 3.65 -11.52
N GLN A 36 2.93 4.69 -12.36
CA GLN A 36 2.90 4.51 -13.81
C GLN A 36 4.20 3.89 -14.32
N LEU A 37 5.36 4.23 -13.73
CA LEU A 37 6.64 3.60 -14.05
C LEU A 37 6.68 2.11 -13.65
N GLU A 38 6.17 1.73 -12.48
CA GLU A 38 6.03 0.31 -12.10
C GLU A 38 5.12 -0.44 -13.08
N SER A 39 4.00 0.17 -13.48
CA SER A 39 3.07 -0.42 -14.46
C SER A 39 3.72 -0.58 -15.83
N LEU A 40 4.50 0.42 -16.25
CA LEU A 40 5.22 0.42 -17.50
C LEU A 40 6.33 -0.64 -17.54
N LEU A 41 7.02 -0.84 -16.42
CA LEU A 41 8.00 -1.92 -16.26
C LEU A 41 7.37 -3.28 -16.56
N LYS A 42 6.18 -3.55 -16.00
CA LYS A 42 5.46 -4.81 -16.23
C LYS A 42 5.07 -5.03 -17.69
N GLN A 43 4.84 -3.96 -18.44
CA GLN A 43 4.46 -4.02 -19.84
C GLN A 43 5.64 -4.08 -20.80
N LYS A 44 6.78 -3.45 -20.46
CA LYS A 44 7.88 -3.21 -21.40
C LYS A 44 9.16 -4.00 -21.10
N ASN A 45 9.28 -4.62 -19.93
CA ASN A 45 10.45 -5.41 -19.57
C ASN A 45 10.59 -6.63 -20.51
N SER A 46 11.75 -6.78 -21.14
CA SER A 46 11.97 -7.83 -22.15
C SER A 46 11.92 -9.24 -21.59
N LYS A 47 12.43 -9.46 -20.36
CA LYS A 47 12.42 -10.79 -19.73
C LYS A 47 11.01 -11.19 -19.37
N LEU A 48 10.22 -10.25 -18.84
CA LEU A 48 8.83 -10.49 -18.46
C LEU A 48 7.95 -10.75 -19.70
N LEU A 49 8.10 -9.95 -20.76
CA LEU A 49 7.43 -10.18 -22.04
C LEU A 49 7.75 -11.55 -22.64
N ALA A 50 9.04 -11.95 -22.62
CA ALA A 50 9.44 -13.27 -23.11
C ALA A 50 8.81 -14.40 -22.29
N ALA A 51 8.66 -14.22 -20.98
CA ALA A 51 7.98 -15.19 -20.11
C ALA A 51 6.46 -15.23 -20.37
N GLN A 52 5.82 -14.08 -20.58
CA GLN A 52 4.40 -14.01 -20.97
C GLN A 52 4.13 -14.72 -22.30
N TYR A 53 5.00 -14.54 -23.31
CA TYR A 53 4.89 -15.29 -24.57
C TYR A 53 5.03 -16.81 -24.37
N ARG A 54 5.79 -17.27 -23.37
CA ARG A 54 5.86 -18.70 -23.03
C ARG A 54 4.55 -19.20 -22.42
N VAL A 55 3.87 -18.40 -21.61
CA VAL A 55 2.52 -18.72 -21.09
C VAL A 55 1.52 -18.83 -22.25
N GLU A 56 1.54 -17.88 -23.17
CA GLU A 56 0.68 -17.91 -24.37
C GLU A 56 0.95 -19.16 -25.22
N ALA A 57 2.22 -19.46 -25.50
CA ALA A 57 2.61 -20.65 -26.25
C ALA A 57 2.17 -21.95 -25.54
N ALA A 58 2.37 -22.06 -24.23
CA ALA A 58 1.90 -23.21 -23.45
C ALA A 58 0.36 -23.35 -23.50
N THR A 59 -0.35 -22.22 -23.45
CA THR A 59 -1.82 -22.18 -23.54
C THR A 59 -2.31 -22.64 -24.91
N GLN A 60 -1.63 -22.23 -25.99
CA GLN A 60 -1.95 -22.70 -27.35
C GLN A 60 -1.71 -24.21 -27.49
N ILE A 61 -0.62 -24.73 -26.92
CA ILE A 61 -0.34 -26.17 -26.89
C ILE A 61 -1.44 -26.92 -26.12
N LEU A 62 -1.88 -26.40 -24.97
CA LEU A 62 -2.98 -26.96 -24.20
C LEU A 62 -4.27 -27.04 -25.04
N GLN A 63 -4.63 -25.96 -25.75
CA GLN A 63 -5.82 -25.92 -26.61
C GLN A 63 -5.72 -26.92 -27.78
N ALA A 64 -4.53 -27.08 -28.36
CA ALA A 64 -4.28 -28.04 -29.44
C ALA A 64 -4.24 -29.51 -29.00
N THR A 65 -4.13 -29.79 -27.70
CA THR A 65 -3.97 -31.15 -27.18
C THR A 65 -5.22 -32.01 -27.37
N GLY A 66 -6.41 -31.43 -27.21
CA GLY A 66 -7.68 -32.16 -27.34
C GLY A 66 -7.92 -32.77 -28.73
N PRO A 67 -7.85 -31.97 -29.82
CA PRO A 67 -8.03 -32.43 -31.20
C PRO A 67 -7.12 -33.59 -31.61
N HIS A 68 -5.91 -33.70 -31.06
CA HIS A 68 -4.93 -34.72 -31.41
C HIS A 68 -5.38 -36.18 -31.10
N TYR A 69 -6.39 -36.35 -30.23
CA TYR A 69 -6.87 -37.67 -29.81
C TYR A 69 -8.24 -38.05 -30.39
N TRP A 70 -8.76 -37.26 -31.33
CA TRP A 70 -10.03 -37.57 -32.01
C TRP A 70 -9.89 -38.80 -32.93
N PRO A 71 -11.02 -39.42 -33.35
CA PRO A 71 -11.00 -40.51 -34.32
C PRO A 71 -10.25 -40.14 -35.60
N ASP A 72 -9.41 -41.05 -36.08
CA ASP A 72 -8.60 -40.87 -37.28
C ASP A 72 -9.37 -41.39 -38.50
N LEU A 73 -9.60 -40.52 -39.49
CA LEU A 73 -10.06 -40.92 -40.82
C LEU A 73 -8.86 -40.96 -41.76
N ALA A 74 -8.48 -42.17 -42.17
CA ALA A 74 -7.32 -42.39 -43.02
C ALA A 74 -7.71 -42.99 -44.37
N PHE A 75 -7.08 -42.48 -45.42
CA PHE A 75 -7.17 -43.00 -46.78
C PHE A 75 -5.80 -43.57 -47.15
N TYR A 76 -5.76 -44.87 -47.40
CA TYR A 76 -4.55 -45.57 -47.80
C TYR A 76 -4.69 -46.04 -49.24
N TYR A 77 -3.68 -45.73 -50.05
CA TYR A 77 -3.41 -46.45 -51.29
C TYR A 77 -2.11 -47.22 -51.12
N ARG A 78 -2.16 -48.54 -51.25
CA ARG A 78 -0.98 -49.40 -51.19
C ARG A 78 -0.84 -50.18 -52.48
N TYR A 79 0.33 -50.06 -53.10
CA TYR A 79 0.72 -50.78 -54.28
C TYR A 79 1.77 -51.83 -53.92
N PHE A 80 1.47 -53.10 -54.23
CA PHE A 80 2.40 -54.21 -54.05
C PHE A 80 2.85 -54.69 -55.42
N PRO A 81 4.02 -54.24 -55.92
CA PRO A 81 4.49 -54.57 -57.26
C PRO A 81 4.82 -56.06 -57.46
N ASN A 82 5.25 -56.76 -56.39
CA ASN A 82 5.69 -58.17 -56.44
C ASN A 82 5.08 -58.99 -55.28
N GLY A 83 3.76 -59.03 -55.15
CA GLY A 83 3.11 -59.75 -54.06
C GLY A 83 3.23 -61.27 -54.23
N ILE A 84 4.19 -61.92 -53.56
CA ILE A 84 4.28 -63.38 -53.51
C ILE A 84 3.13 -63.91 -52.64
N SER A 85 2.23 -64.70 -53.23
CA SER A 85 1.14 -65.38 -52.52
C SER A 85 1.51 -66.86 -52.38
N PHE A 86 1.85 -67.32 -51.17
CA PHE A 86 2.20 -68.73 -50.93
C PHE A 86 1.03 -69.69 -51.17
N GLN A 87 -0.21 -69.21 -51.16
CA GLN A 87 -1.40 -69.99 -51.50
C GLN A 87 -1.68 -70.06 -53.01
N GLU A 88 -1.15 -69.14 -53.81
CA GLU A 88 -1.50 -69.00 -55.24
C GLU A 88 -0.30 -69.15 -56.19
N GLY A 89 0.90 -69.41 -55.68
CA GLY A 89 2.06 -69.87 -56.46
C GLY A 89 2.68 -68.91 -57.48
N GLU A 90 2.22 -67.66 -57.61
CA GLU A 90 2.69 -66.73 -58.64
C GLU A 90 2.85 -65.27 -58.15
N ILE A 91 3.72 -64.50 -58.83
CA ILE A 91 3.97 -63.07 -58.59
C ILE A 91 2.87 -62.25 -59.26
N ALA A 92 2.09 -61.48 -58.51
CA ALA A 92 1.07 -60.58 -59.06
C ALA A 92 1.13 -59.18 -58.43
N THR A 93 0.80 -58.16 -59.22
CA THR A 93 0.58 -56.80 -58.75
C THR A 93 -0.73 -56.72 -57.97
N LYS A 94 -0.74 -56.02 -56.81
CA LYS A 94 -1.95 -55.81 -56.01
C LYS A 94 -2.11 -54.33 -55.66
N ASN A 95 -3.29 -53.77 -55.95
CA ASN A 95 -3.67 -52.40 -55.58
C ASN A 95 -4.71 -52.44 -54.46
N TRP A 96 -4.43 -51.80 -53.34
CA TRP A 96 -5.37 -51.65 -52.23
C TRP A 96 -5.70 -50.19 -52.02
N LEU A 97 -6.98 -49.85 -52.12
CA LEU A 97 -7.52 -48.57 -51.67
C LEU A 97 -8.35 -48.82 -50.41
N THR A 98 -8.11 -48.09 -49.33
CA THR A 98 -8.84 -48.26 -48.07
C THR A 98 -9.19 -46.90 -47.50
N ALA A 99 -10.47 -46.68 -47.23
CA ALA A 99 -10.95 -45.60 -46.37
C ALA A 99 -11.29 -46.20 -45.01
N ARG A 100 -10.61 -45.77 -43.94
CA ARG A 100 -10.80 -46.34 -42.60
C ARG A 100 -10.97 -45.23 -41.57
N LEU A 101 -12.03 -45.33 -40.78
CA LEU A 101 -12.21 -44.58 -39.54
C LEU A 101 -11.76 -45.48 -38.38
N SER A 102 -10.76 -45.06 -37.61
CA SER A 102 -10.33 -45.77 -36.41
C SER A 102 -10.40 -44.88 -35.18
N PHE A 103 -10.62 -45.50 -34.02
CA PHE A 103 -10.81 -44.78 -32.77
C PHE A 103 -10.10 -45.47 -31.61
N ASP A 104 -8.99 -44.91 -31.16
CA ASP A 104 -8.24 -45.44 -30.02
C ASP A 104 -8.88 -44.97 -28.70
N LEU A 105 -9.61 -45.88 -28.06
CA LEU A 105 -10.38 -45.61 -26.83
C LEU A 105 -9.46 -45.29 -25.64
N VAL A 106 -8.27 -45.91 -25.59
CA VAL A 106 -7.30 -45.64 -24.51
C VAL A 106 -6.74 -44.22 -24.68
N LYS A 107 -6.39 -43.86 -25.91
CA LYS A 107 -5.95 -42.50 -26.25
C LYS A 107 -7.01 -41.47 -25.88
N PHE A 108 -8.26 -41.69 -26.30
CA PHE A 108 -9.32 -40.71 -26.11
C PHE A 108 -9.77 -40.53 -24.66
N PHE A 109 -9.99 -41.62 -23.92
CA PHE A 109 -10.55 -41.54 -22.57
C PHE A 109 -9.50 -41.42 -21.46
N LYS A 110 -8.29 -41.97 -21.66
CA LYS A 110 -7.24 -41.99 -20.62
C LYS A 110 -6.11 -41.02 -20.93
N ILE A 111 -5.43 -41.19 -22.07
CA ILE A 111 -4.21 -40.44 -22.39
C ILE A 111 -4.52 -38.96 -22.63
N ARG A 112 -5.60 -38.64 -23.36
CA ARG A 112 -6.04 -37.27 -23.60
C ARG A 112 -6.23 -36.51 -22.29
N SER A 113 -6.91 -37.10 -21.31
CA SER A 113 -7.15 -36.45 -20.01
C SER A 113 -5.83 -36.17 -19.30
N LEU A 114 -4.96 -37.17 -19.19
CA LEU A 114 -3.67 -37.04 -18.52
C LEU A 114 -2.74 -36.05 -19.23
N LYS A 115 -2.69 -36.07 -20.56
CA LYS A 115 -1.91 -35.09 -21.33
C LYS A 115 -2.50 -33.68 -21.23
N THR A 116 -3.82 -33.54 -21.17
CA THR A 116 -4.44 -32.23 -20.94
C THR A 116 -4.07 -31.69 -19.56
N GLU A 117 -4.11 -32.53 -18.52
CA GLU A 117 -3.67 -32.17 -17.16
C GLU A 117 -2.17 -31.81 -17.12
N GLU A 118 -1.30 -32.59 -17.77
CA GLU A 118 0.13 -32.27 -17.91
C GLU A 118 0.35 -30.90 -18.59
N ARG A 119 -0.41 -30.59 -19.65
CA ARG A 119 -0.31 -29.29 -20.33
C ARG A 119 -0.87 -28.13 -19.50
N GLN A 120 -1.88 -28.36 -18.66
CA GLN A 120 -2.32 -27.35 -17.68
C GLN A 120 -1.21 -27.04 -16.68
N MET A 121 -0.47 -28.06 -16.23
CA MET A 121 0.67 -27.86 -15.35
C MET A 121 1.81 -27.11 -16.05
N ASP A 122 2.07 -27.34 -17.34
CA ASP A 122 3.02 -26.55 -18.15
C ASP A 122 2.66 -25.05 -18.14
N VAL A 123 1.37 -24.72 -18.30
CA VAL A 123 0.87 -23.34 -18.23
C VAL A 123 1.14 -22.74 -16.85
N HIS A 124 0.75 -23.43 -15.78
CA HIS A 124 0.97 -22.96 -14.41
C HIS A 124 2.45 -22.83 -14.05
N LEU A 125 3.33 -23.70 -14.53
CA LEU A 125 4.78 -23.55 -14.37
C LEU A 125 5.29 -22.30 -15.06
N ALA A 126 4.80 -21.99 -16.27
CA ALA A 126 5.16 -20.77 -16.98
C ALA A 126 4.64 -19.51 -16.25
N GLU A 127 3.44 -19.55 -15.67
CA GLU A 127 2.88 -18.47 -14.86
C GLU A 127 3.71 -18.20 -13.59
N LEU A 128 4.19 -19.26 -12.91
CA LEU A 128 5.08 -19.12 -11.76
C LEU A 128 6.41 -18.45 -12.14
N VAL A 129 6.97 -18.75 -13.31
CA VAL A 129 8.17 -18.08 -13.82
C VAL A 129 7.91 -16.60 -14.13
N VAL A 130 6.72 -16.25 -14.62
CA VAL A 130 6.32 -14.84 -14.79
C VAL A 130 6.28 -14.12 -13.43
N GLN A 131 5.70 -14.75 -12.40
CA GLN A 131 5.66 -14.19 -11.04
C GLN A 131 7.06 -13.94 -10.47
N GLU A 132 7.98 -14.90 -10.62
CA GLU A 132 9.38 -14.80 -10.19
C GLU A 132 10.10 -13.63 -10.88
N LEU A 133 10.05 -13.59 -12.22
CA LEU A 133 10.69 -12.53 -13.00
C LEU A 133 10.08 -11.14 -12.76
N GLU A 134 8.78 -11.07 -12.45
CA GLU A 134 8.13 -9.83 -12.07
C GLU A 134 8.68 -9.31 -10.73
N GLN A 135 8.81 -10.19 -9.73
CA GLN A 135 9.39 -9.83 -8.43
C GLN A 135 10.83 -9.37 -8.55
N ASP A 136 11.66 -10.06 -9.34
CA ASP A 136 13.04 -9.67 -9.64
C ASP A 136 13.11 -8.30 -10.31
N ALA A 137 12.28 -8.08 -11.33
CA ALA A 137 12.26 -6.84 -12.09
C ALA A 137 11.83 -5.66 -11.22
N LEU A 138 10.79 -5.84 -10.39
CA LEU A 138 10.32 -4.82 -9.47
C LEU A 138 11.38 -4.48 -8.42
N PHE A 139 12.05 -5.47 -7.84
CA PHE A 139 13.13 -5.25 -6.87
C PHE A 139 14.28 -4.44 -7.49
N ALA A 140 14.77 -4.86 -8.66
CA ALA A 140 15.84 -4.16 -9.36
C ALA A 140 15.46 -2.72 -9.75
N PHE A 141 14.22 -2.52 -10.22
CA PHE A 141 13.69 -1.21 -10.58
C PHE A 141 13.60 -0.28 -9.35
N ARG A 142 13.06 -0.78 -8.23
CA ARG A 142 12.89 -0.01 -6.99
C ARG A 142 14.22 0.48 -6.43
N ASN A 143 15.21 -0.40 -6.32
CA ASN A 143 16.55 -0.02 -5.85
C ASN A 143 17.17 1.02 -6.80
N LEU A 144 17.11 0.79 -8.12
CA LEU A 144 17.66 1.73 -9.09
C LEU A 144 16.96 3.10 -9.01
N TYR A 145 15.65 3.13 -8.85
CA TYR A 145 14.89 4.37 -8.68
C TYR A 145 15.34 5.14 -7.43
N THR A 146 15.40 4.48 -6.27
CA THR A 146 15.79 5.11 -5.00
C THR A 146 17.23 5.59 -5.04
N HIS A 147 18.16 4.80 -5.59
CA HIS A 147 19.56 5.21 -5.74
C HIS A 147 19.69 6.43 -6.67
N THR A 148 18.99 6.41 -7.81
CA THR A 148 19.00 7.55 -8.75
C THR A 148 18.43 8.81 -8.07
N LEU A 149 17.37 8.68 -7.27
CA LEU A 149 16.80 9.79 -6.50
C LEU A 149 17.79 10.30 -5.47
N TYR A 150 18.47 9.42 -4.73
CA TYR A 150 19.48 9.83 -3.75
C TYR A 150 20.65 10.57 -4.43
N LYS A 151 21.10 10.15 -5.61
CA LYS A 151 22.13 10.88 -6.39
C LYS A 151 21.70 12.29 -6.79
N LYS A 152 20.41 12.48 -7.10
CA LYS A 152 19.83 13.82 -7.32
C LYS A 152 19.91 14.66 -6.05
N ILE A 153 19.47 14.10 -4.92
CA ILE A 153 19.49 14.76 -3.61
C ILE A 153 20.93 15.13 -3.20
N GLN A 154 21.91 14.25 -3.43
CA GLN A 154 23.33 14.52 -3.17
C GLN A 154 23.84 15.69 -4.02
N THR A 155 23.48 15.72 -5.30
CA THR A 155 23.85 16.83 -6.20
C THR A 155 23.34 18.17 -5.66
N GLU A 156 22.08 18.22 -5.21
CA GLU A 156 21.47 19.42 -4.62
C GLU A 156 22.09 19.78 -3.25
N HIS A 157 22.44 18.80 -2.43
CA HIS A 157 23.14 19.01 -1.16
C HIS A 157 24.53 19.62 -1.34
N TYR A 158 25.38 19.01 -2.17
CA TYR A 158 26.73 19.53 -2.39
C TYR A 158 26.74 20.86 -3.15
N ALA A 159 25.70 21.16 -3.95
CA ALA A 159 25.54 22.49 -4.54
C ALA A 159 25.26 23.56 -3.47
N ARG A 160 24.42 23.25 -2.47
CA ARG A 160 24.19 24.13 -1.32
C ARG A 160 25.46 24.31 -0.48
N LEU A 161 26.19 23.23 -0.20
CA LEU A 161 27.49 23.31 0.50
C LEU A 161 28.49 24.17 -0.27
N CYS A 162 28.65 23.96 -1.57
CA CYS A 162 29.54 24.77 -2.40
C CYS A 162 29.20 26.27 -2.32
N SER A 163 27.91 26.63 -2.33
CA SER A 163 27.48 28.03 -2.18
C SER A 163 27.82 28.59 -0.79
N THR A 164 27.67 27.79 0.27
CA THR A 164 28.04 28.18 1.64
C THR A 164 29.56 28.34 1.78
N SER A 165 30.36 27.37 1.32
CA SER A 165 31.82 27.44 1.37
C SER A 165 32.38 28.61 0.56
N GLN A 166 31.74 28.99 -0.57
CA GLN A 166 32.10 30.19 -1.34
C GLN A 166 31.92 31.48 -0.53
N LYS A 167 30.81 31.61 0.20
CA LYS A 167 30.59 32.77 1.09
C LYS A 167 31.60 32.82 2.23
N ILE A 168 31.95 31.66 2.80
CA ILE A 168 33.00 31.57 3.83
C ILE A 168 34.34 32.06 3.25
N LEU A 169 34.70 31.59 2.04
CA LEU A 169 35.92 32.02 1.36
C LEU A 169 35.96 33.54 1.10
N GLU A 170 34.85 34.14 0.67
CA GLU A 170 34.75 35.60 0.47
C GLU A 170 35.01 36.37 1.77
N ILE A 171 34.41 35.95 2.89
CA ILE A 171 34.62 36.59 4.19
C ILE A 171 36.07 36.39 4.67
N ARG A 172 36.64 35.19 4.53
CA ARG A 172 38.04 34.90 4.92
C ARG A 172 39.05 35.72 4.10
N ARG A 173 38.79 35.93 2.80
CA ARG A 173 39.61 36.81 1.95
C ARG A 173 39.54 38.27 2.42
N PHE A 174 38.32 38.76 2.68
CA PHE A 174 38.14 40.09 3.24
C PHE A 174 38.90 40.28 4.57
N GLN A 175 38.78 39.33 5.50
CA GLN A 175 39.52 39.38 6.78
C GLN A 175 41.04 39.36 6.59
N PHE A 176 41.56 38.57 5.63
CA PHE A 176 42.99 38.53 5.35
C PHE A 176 43.51 39.85 4.79
N ASP A 177 42.77 40.48 3.88
CA ASP A 177 43.13 41.80 3.32
C ASP A 177 43.18 42.88 4.40
N HIS A 178 42.43 42.71 5.50
CA HIS A 178 42.42 43.58 6.68
C HIS A 178 43.33 43.10 7.83
N GLN A 179 44.17 42.08 7.59
CA GLN A 179 45.09 41.51 8.59
C GLN A 179 44.43 40.83 9.81
N GLU A 180 43.17 40.41 9.67
CA GLU A 180 42.37 39.76 10.71
C GLU A 180 42.32 38.21 10.55
N ALA A 181 42.89 37.67 9.48
CA ALA A 181 42.95 36.22 9.22
C ALA A 181 44.32 35.76 8.69
N LEU A 182 44.63 34.47 8.91
CA LEU A 182 45.83 33.82 8.39
C LEU A 182 45.61 33.27 6.97
N ARG A 183 46.69 33.16 6.19
CA ARG A 183 46.66 32.55 4.85
C ARG A 183 46.16 31.10 4.88
N SER A 184 46.40 30.36 5.97
CA SER A 184 45.91 29.00 6.16
C SER A 184 44.39 28.90 6.08
N HIS A 185 43.65 29.84 6.69
CA HIS A 185 42.19 29.83 6.67
C HIS A 185 41.61 30.06 5.26
N ILE A 186 42.32 30.83 4.41
CA ILE A 186 41.95 30.96 2.99
C ILE A 186 42.17 29.63 2.27
N LEU A 187 43.32 28.99 2.48
CA LEU A 187 43.65 27.73 1.82
C LEU A 187 42.67 26.61 2.21
N GLU A 188 42.23 26.57 3.47
CA GLU A 188 41.19 25.66 3.95
C GLU A 188 39.85 25.89 3.23
N ALA A 189 39.39 27.14 3.16
CA ALA A 189 38.15 27.47 2.46
C ALA A 189 38.23 27.23 0.93
N GLU A 190 39.39 27.49 0.30
CA GLU A 190 39.63 27.16 -1.12
C GLU A 190 39.61 25.66 -1.37
N MET A 191 40.19 24.88 -0.45
CA MET A 191 40.16 23.41 -0.51
C MET A 191 38.72 22.90 -0.40
N GLU A 192 37.92 23.43 0.54
CA GLU A 192 36.53 23.02 0.76
C GLU A 192 35.65 23.32 -0.46
N VAL A 193 35.76 24.53 -1.04
CA VAL A 193 35.07 24.89 -2.29
C VAL A 193 35.46 23.94 -3.42
N SER A 194 36.75 23.64 -3.56
CA SER A 194 37.26 22.72 -4.60
C SER A 194 36.73 21.30 -4.41
N GLN A 195 36.70 20.79 -3.18
CA GLN A 195 36.15 19.48 -2.84
C GLN A 195 34.65 19.40 -3.15
N ASN A 196 33.86 20.36 -2.65
CA ASN A 196 32.41 20.41 -2.89
C ASN A 196 32.09 20.55 -4.39
N THR A 197 32.86 21.35 -5.14
CA THR A 197 32.70 21.48 -6.60
C THR A 197 32.92 20.15 -7.32
N LYS A 198 33.96 19.39 -6.94
CA LYS A 198 34.24 18.06 -7.51
C LYS A 198 33.10 17.08 -7.20
N LEU A 199 32.59 17.08 -5.97
CA LEU A 199 31.49 16.20 -5.56
C LEU A 199 30.19 16.52 -6.32
N VAL A 200 29.86 17.80 -6.55
CA VAL A 200 28.73 18.19 -7.39
C VAL A 200 28.87 17.63 -8.82
N GLN A 201 30.06 17.77 -9.43
CA GLN A 201 30.30 17.27 -10.78
C GLN A 201 30.20 15.74 -10.84
N GLN A 202 30.76 15.05 -9.85
CA GLN A 202 30.69 13.59 -9.74
C GLN A 202 29.24 13.11 -9.63
N PHE A 203 28.48 13.58 -8.63
CA PHE A 203 27.11 13.11 -8.41
C PHE A 203 26.17 13.49 -9.55
N LYS A 204 26.39 14.65 -10.19
CA LYS A 204 25.65 15.03 -11.41
C LYS A 204 25.92 14.05 -12.57
N GLY A 205 27.15 13.59 -12.71
CA GLY A 205 27.53 12.58 -13.71
C GLY A 205 26.90 11.22 -13.41
N GLU A 206 27.02 10.74 -12.17
CA GLU A 206 26.42 9.49 -11.70
C GLU A 206 24.90 9.49 -11.87
N PHE A 207 24.23 10.57 -11.44
CA PHE A 207 22.80 10.78 -11.63
C PHE A 207 22.39 10.66 -13.11
N ALA A 208 23.10 11.32 -14.02
CA ALA A 208 22.79 11.27 -15.45
C ALA A 208 23.00 9.86 -16.06
N ILE A 209 23.93 9.06 -15.53
CA ILE A 209 24.14 7.67 -15.95
C ILE A 209 23.00 6.78 -15.43
N GLU A 210 22.66 6.88 -14.15
CA GLU A 210 21.60 6.08 -13.53
C GLU A 210 20.22 6.41 -14.07
N LYS A 211 19.91 7.69 -14.28
CA LYS A 211 18.65 8.12 -14.93
C LYS A 211 18.50 7.53 -16.33
N ARG A 212 19.60 7.44 -17.10
CA ARG A 212 19.60 6.78 -18.42
C ARG A 212 19.40 5.27 -18.30
N LYS A 213 20.03 4.59 -17.33
CA LYS A 213 19.80 3.16 -17.07
C LYS A 213 18.33 2.89 -16.71
N LEU A 214 17.75 3.71 -15.85
CA LEU A 214 16.35 3.62 -15.45
C LEU A 214 15.41 3.80 -16.66
N ALA A 215 15.65 4.82 -17.47
CA ALA A 215 14.90 5.08 -18.70
C ALA A 215 15.01 3.92 -19.72
N ALA A 216 16.20 3.34 -19.87
CA ALA A 216 16.45 2.21 -20.75
C ALA A 216 15.69 0.94 -20.31
N THR A 217 15.68 0.63 -19.01
CA THR A 217 14.89 -0.47 -18.43
C THR A 217 13.40 -0.34 -18.75
N LEU A 218 12.89 0.89 -18.76
CA LEU A 218 11.50 1.23 -19.05
C LEU A 218 11.20 1.46 -20.53
N ARG A 219 12.22 1.48 -21.40
CA ARG A 219 12.14 1.83 -22.83
C ARG A 219 11.40 3.16 -23.08
N ILE A 220 11.81 4.20 -22.35
CA ILE A 220 11.33 5.57 -22.49
C ILE A 220 12.52 6.55 -22.56
N SER A 221 12.24 7.80 -22.93
CA SER A 221 13.23 8.88 -22.85
C SER A 221 13.55 9.20 -21.38
N PRO A 222 14.81 9.55 -21.03
CA PRO A 222 15.16 10.07 -19.71
C PRO A 222 14.39 11.34 -19.30
N ASP A 223 13.82 12.06 -20.26
CA ASP A 223 13.03 13.27 -20.03
C ASP A 223 11.52 12.99 -19.85
N ALA A 224 11.10 11.73 -20.03
CA ALA A 224 9.70 11.34 -19.91
C ALA A 224 9.22 11.17 -18.45
N PHE A 225 10.11 11.32 -17.47
CA PHE A 225 9.75 11.21 -16.05
C PHE A 225 10.62 12.10 -15.17
N GLU A 226 10.04 12.51 -14.06
CA GLU A 226 10.72 13.22 -13.00
C GLU A 226 10.86 12.34 -11.76
N LEU A 227 12.05 12.34 -11.19
CA LEU A 227 12.30 11.70 -9.91
C LEU A 227 11.79 12.64 -8.82
N LYS A 228 10.66 12.26 -8.25
CA LYS A 228 10.07 12.89 -7.07
C LYS A 228 10.40 12.05 -5.85
N GLU A 229 10.54 12.72 -4.70
CA GLU A 229 10.55 12.06 -3.40
C GLU A 229 9.27 11.22 -3.28
N SER A 230 9.45 9.91 -3.40
CA SER A 230 8.34 8.98 -3.54
C SER A 230 8.60 7.86 -2.54
N PHE A 231 7.74 7.83 -1.52
CA PHE A 231 7.53 6.73 -0.58
C PHE A 231 8.70 6.32 0.32
N PHE A 232 8.79 6.98 1.48
CA PHE A 232 9.43 6.42 2.67
C PHE A 232 8.37 5.67 3.50
N ILE A 233 8.67 4.43 3.92
CA ILE A 233 7.77 3.63 4.76
C ILE A 233 8.31 3.64 6.19
N PRO A 234 7.62 4.26 7.15
CA PRO A 234 8.16 4.44 8.50
C PRO A 234 8.02 3.22 9.41
N PHE A 235 7.32 2.17 8.95
CA PHE A 235 7.00 1.00 9.77
C PHE A 235 7.56 -0.29 9.15
N VAL A 236 7.97 -1.21 10.02
CA VAL A 236 8.36 -2.57 9.63
C VAL A 236 7.13 -3.49 9.82
N PRO A 237 6.72 -4.27 8.82
CA PRO A 237 5.59 -5.19 8.94
C PRO A 237 5.92 -6.32 9.93
N ASP A 238 4.91 -6.89 10.60
CA ASP A 238 5.13 -7.94 11.60
C ASP A 238 5.88 -9.14 11.02
N GLN A 239 6.92 -9.54 11.75
CA GLN A 239 7.86 -10.56 11.35
C GLN A 239 7.18 -11.92 11.17
N LYS A 240 6.21 -12.28 12.01
CA LYS A 240 5.51 -13.56 11.91
C LYS A 240 4.64 -13.61 10.65
N LEU A 241 3.91 -12.53 10.35
CA LEU A 241 3.09 -12.44 9.14
C LEU A 241 3.94 -12.51 7.87
N VAL A 242 5.07 -11.81 7.84
CA VAL A 242 6.00 -11.86 6.69
C VAL A 242 6.63 -13.24 6.53
N MET A 243 7.07 -13.87 7.63
CA MET A 243 7.60 -15.24 7.57
C MET A 243 6.56 -16.25 7.09
N GLN A 244 5.32 -16.17 7.60
CA GLN A 244 4.23 -17.02 7.14
C GLN A 244 3.92 -16.79 5.66
N SER A 245 3.93 -15.54 5.20
CA SER A 245 3.74 -15.23 3.79
C SER A 245 4.88 -15.77 2.92
N ALA A 246 6.13 -15.65 3.37
CA ALA A 246 7.29 -16.19 2.64
C ALA A 246 7.17 -17.71 2.45
N LEU A 247 6.74 -18.43 3.49
CA LEU A 247 6.51 -19.87 3.44
C LEU A 247 5.33 -20.24 2.53
N ASN A 248 4.20 -19.54 2.66
CA ASN A 248 2.98 -19.85 1.91
C ASN A 248 3.05 -19.43 0.44
N LYS A 249 3.72 -18.32 0.14
CA LYS A 249 3.85 -17.76 -1.22
C LYS A 249 5.13 -18.17 -1.93
N SER A 250 5.97 -19.01 -1.31
CA SER A 250 7.20 -19.53 -1.93
C SER A 250 6.93 -20.03 -3.36
N VAL A 251 7.50 -19.33 -4.34
CA VAL A 251 7.38 -19.71 -5.76
C VAL A 251 8.09 -21.05 -5.99
N GLN A 252 9.25 -21.24 -5.35
CA GLN A 252 10.02 -22.48 -5.45
C GLN A 252 9.25 -23.68 -4.91
N SER A 253 8.61 -23.58 -3.73
CA SER A 253 7.81 -24.68 -3.17
C SER A 253 6.66 -25.07 -4.10
N ARG A 254 5.95 -24.08 -4.65
CA ARG A 254 4.85 -24.30 -5.61
C ARG A 254 5.35 -24.93 -6.89
N LYS A 255 6.51 -24.49 -7.40
CA LYS A 255 7.15 -25.03 -8.60
C LYS A 255 7.58 -26.49 -8.38
N SER A 256 8.26 -26.80 -7.29
CA SER A 256 8.68 -28.18 -6.96
C SER A 256 7.48 -29.13 -6.85
N ALA A 257 6.42 -28.72 -6.15
CA ALA A 257 5.19 -29.50 -6.04
C ALA A 257 4.54 -29.75 -7.41
N LEU A 258 4.47 -28.71 -8.25
CA LEU A 258 3.86 -28.79 -9.58
C LEU A 258 4.72 -29.61 -10.56
N VAL A 259 6.05 -29.52 -10.48
CA VAL A 259 6.98 -30.36 -11.27
C VAL A 259 6.81 -31.84 -10.91
N LEU A 260 6.70 -32.18 -9.63
CA LEU A 260 6.45 -33.55 -9.19
C LEU A 260 5.10 -34.06 -9.71
N GLN A 261 4.04 -33.26 -9.57
CA GLN A 261 2.70 -33.63 -10.03
C GLN A 261 2.66 -33.81 -11.56
N LYS A 262 3.37 -32.97 -12.30
CA LYS A 262 3.54 -33.10 -13.75
C LYS A 262 4.24 -34.40 -14.12
N GLU A 263 5.33 -34.75 -13.44
CA GLU A 263 6.07 -35.97 -13.72
C GLU A 263 5.25 -37.22 -13.43
N ILE A 264 4.49 -37.23 -12.33
CA ILE A 264 3.53 -38.31 -12.01
C ILE A 264 2.49 -38.44 -13.13
N THR A 265 1.93 -37.32 -13.58
CA THR A 265 0.91 -37.28 -14.63
C THR A 265 1.46 -37.76 -15.98
N SER A 266 2.67 -37.32 -16.34
CA SER A 266 3.38 -37.71 -17.55
C SER A 266 3.72 -39.21 -17.55
N SER A 267 4.21 -39.73 -16.42
CA SER A 267 4.46 -41.17 -16.21
C SER A 267 3.17 -41.98 -16.37
N ASN A 268 2.06 -41.53 -15.77
CA ASN A 268 0.75 -42.16 -15.94
C ASN A 268 0.27 -42.18 -17.40
N ALA A 269 0.48 -41.08 -18.14
CA ALA A 269 0.17 -41.02 -19.58
C ALA A 269 1.05 -41.98 -20.39
N SER A 270 2.33 -42.08 -20.03
CA SER A 270 3.27 -43.02 -20.66
C SER A 270 2.81 -44.47 -20.47
N TYR A 271 2.42 -44.88 -19.26
CA TYR A 271 1.90 -46.23 -19.06
C TYR A 271 0.63 -46.51 -19.85
N ALA A 272 -0.31 -45.56 -19.88
CA ALA A 272 -1.53 -45.72 -20.65
C ALA A 272 -1.22 -45.88 -22.16
N SER A 273 -0.13 -45.31 -22.67
CA SER A 273 0.29 -45.48 -24.07
C SER A 273 0.79 -46.88 -24.44
N ASN A 274 1.15 -47.71 -23.45
CA ASN A 274 1.47 -49.13 -23.66
C ASN A 274 0.23 -50.01 -23.87
N LEU A 275 -0.97 -49.44 -23.75
CA LEU A 275 -2.25 -50.11 -23.98
C LEU A 275 -2.88 -49.56 -25.27
N ARG A 276 -3.39 -50.45 -26.12
CA ARG A 276 -4.13 -50.08 -27.33
C ARG A 276 -5.46 -50.83 -27.36
N LEU A 277 -6.54 -50.07 -27.57
CA LEU A 277 -7.88 -50.60 -27.84
C LEU A 277 -8.50 -49.73 -28.92
N GLU A 278 -8.42 -50.19 -30.18
CA GLU A 278 -8.78 -49.41 -31.35
C GLU A 278 -9.79 -50.18 -32.21
N PRO A 279 -11.11 -50.01 -31.96
CA PRO A 279 -12.12 -50.32 -32.96
C PRO A 279 -11.90 -49.51 -34.24
N TYR A 280 -12.17 -50.13 -35.38
CA TYR A 280 -12.18 -49.47 -36.67
C TYR A 280 -13.31 -49.98 -37.57
N VAL A 281 -13.80 -49.09 -38.41
CA VAL A 281 -14.74 -49.37 -39.50
C VAL A 281 -14.22 -48.72 -40.78
N GLY A 282 -14.33 -49.41 -41.90
CA GLY A 282 -13.83 -48.92 -43.16
C GLY A 282 -14.44 -49.60 -44.36
N TYR A 283 -13.98 -49.18 -45.53
CA TYR A 283 -14.31 -49.75 -46.81
C TYR A 283 -13.02 -49.99 -47.57
N ARG A 284 -12.82 -51.23 -48.01
CA ARG A 284 -11.63 -51.65 -48.74
C ARG A 284 -12.01 -52.01 -50.16
N LEU A 285 -11.26 -51.49 -51.11
CA LEU A 285 -11.31 -51.85 -52.51
C LEU A 285 -9.96 -52.45 -52.90
N ARG A 286 -9.99 -53.65 -53.45
CA ARG A 286 -8.84 -54.45 -53.82
C ARG A 286 -8.98 -54.85 -55.27
N GLU A 287 -7.95 -54.54 -56.05
CA GLU A 287 -7.83 -55.08 -57.40
C GLU A 287 -7.14 -56.45 -57.35
N LEU A 288 -7.81 -57.46 -57.90
CA LEU A 288 -7.32 -58.81 -58.08
C LEU A 288 -6.85 -59.03 -59.53
N ARG A 289 -6.44 -60.25 -59.87
CA ARG A 289 -6.06 -60.63 -61.24
C ARG A 289 -7.11 -60.18 -62.27
N GLN A 290 -6.62 -59.82 -63.47
CA GLN A 290 -7.43 -59.49 -64.66
C GLN A 290 -8.35 -58.26 -64.53
N GLY A 291 -8.11 -57.36 -63.58
CA GLY A 291 -8.90 -56.14 -63.40
C GLY A 291 -10.21 -56.35 -62.64
N GLN A 292 -10.39 -57.52 -62.00
CA GLN A 292 -11.53 -57.75 -61.12
C GLN A 292 -11.37 -56.93 -59.83
N LEU A 293 -12.38 -56.10 -59.57
CA LEU A 293 -12.47 -55.26 -58.38
C LEU A 293 -13.27 -55.99 -57.30
N GLU A 294 -12.64 -56.26 -56.17
CA GLU A 294 -13.32 -56.63 -54.94
C GLU A 294 -13.47 -55.41 -54.05
N SER A 295 -14.66 -55.23 -53.51
CA SER A 295 -14.94 -54.16 -52.56
C SER A 295 -15.82 -54.65 -51.43
N GLY A 296 -15.51 -54.24 -50.20
CA GLY A 296 -16.32 -54.64 -49.05
C GLY A 296 -16.05 -53.81 -47.80
N PRO A 297 -16.99 -53.85 -46.84
CA PRO A 297 -16.80 -53.24 -45.53
C PRO A 297 -15.72 -53.99 -44.73
N GLU A 298 -14.97 -53.26 -43.93
CA GLU A 298 -13.99 -53.78 -42.99
C GLU A 298 -14.36 -53.31 -41.59
N ILE A 299 -14.50 -54.25 -40.64
CA ILE A 299 -14.76 -53.95 -39.24
C ILE A 299 -13.81 -54.80 -38.40
N GLY A 300 -13.20 -54.21 -37.39
CA GLY A 300 -12.35 -54.95 -36.46
C GLY A 300 -12.01 -54.16 -35.21
N VAL A 301 -11.33 -54.84 -34.29
CA VAL A 301 -10.81 -54.25 -33.05
C VAL A 301 -9.34 -54.65 -32.93
N GLN A 302 -8.46 -53.67 -32.76
CA GLN A 302 -7.05 -53.90 -32.48
C GLN A 302 -6.79 -53.75 -30.97
N VAL A 303 -6.27 -54.81 -30.34
CA VAL A 303 -5.88 -54.82 -28.93
C VAL A 303 -4.38 -55.06 -28.82
N GLY A 304 -3.69 -54.30 -27.97
CA GLY A 304 -2.26 -54.48 -27.71
C GLY A 304 -1.88 -54.12 -26.28
N ILE A 305 -0.98 -54.91 -25.69
CA ILE A 305 -0.34 -54.63 -24.39
C ILE A 305 1.16 -54.83 -24.52
N GLY A 306 1.95 -53.88 -24.05
CA GLY A 306 3.41 -54.00 -23.99
C GLY A 306 3.85 -55.10 -23.02
N LEU A 307 4.78 -55.97 -23.44
CA LEU A 307 5.27 -57.09 -22.61
C LEU A 307 5.97 -56.64 -21.30
N GLY A 308 6.56 -55.43 -21.31
CA GLY A 308 7.23 -54.83 -20.15
C GLY A 308 6.33 -54.00 -19.22
N TYR A 309 5.01 -53.98 -19.45
CA TYR A 309 4.08 -53.07 -18.75
C TYR A 309 4.22 -53.10 -17.22
N PHE A 310 4.37 -54.28 -16.61
CA PHE A 310 4.46 -54.43 -15.16
C PHE A 310 5.85 -54.09 -14.59
N THR A 311 6.92 -54.37 -15.31
CA THR A 311 8.30 -54.10 -14.87
C THR A 311 8.65 -52.62 -15.00
N GLU A 312 8.29 -51.98 -16.12
CA GLU A 312 8.44 -50.54 -16.32
C GLU A 312 7.74 -49.74 -15.22
N ARG A 313 6.54 -50.20 -14.80
CA ARG A 313 5.77 -49.56 -13.74
C ARG A 313 6.47 -49.54 -12.39
N SER A 314 7.16 -50.62 -12.04
CA SER A 314 7.91 -50.71 -10.78
C SER A 314 9.14 -49.79 -10.77
N HIS A 315 9.88 -49.72 -11.88
CA HIS A 315 11.08 -48.89 -11.98
C HIS A 315 10.76 -47.39 -11.94
N GLN A 316 9.74 -46.98 -12.67
CA GLN A 316 9.30 -45.57 -12.69
C GLN A 316 8.70 -45.13 -11.34
N GLN A 317 8.00 -46.01 -10.60
CA GLN A 317 7.56 -45.67 -9.24
C GLN A 317 8.75 -45.37 -8.32
N LYS A 318 9.82 -46.19 -8.37
CA LYS A 318 11.05 -45.93 -7.61
C LYS A 318 11.71 -44.61 -8.01
N TYR A 319 11.67 -44.27 -9.29
CA TYR A 319 12.17 -42.98 -9.79
C TYR A 319 11.36 -41.80 -9.23
N LEU A 320 10.03 -41.88 -9.28
CA LEU A 320 9.14 -40.85 -8.74
C LEU A 320 9.33 -40.67 -7.22
N ASP A 321 9.49 -41.77 -6.48
CA ASP A 321 9.75 -41.72 -5.03
C ASP A 321 11.11 -41.06 -4.72
N ALA A 322 12.14 -41.33 -5.53
CA ALA A 322 13.46 -40.71 -5.38
C ALA A 322 13.43 -39.21 -5.75
N MET A 323 12.72 -38.85 -6.82
CA MET A 323 12.52 -37.47 -7.24
C MET A 323 11.74 -36.67 -6.20
N ALA A 324 10.68 -37.24 -5.63
CA ALA A 324 9.90 -36.61 -4.56
C ALA A 324 10.78 -36.28 -3.35
N LYS A 325 11.65 -37.22 -2.92
CA LYS A 325 12.62 -36.98 -1.84
C LYS A 325 13.63 -35.90 -2.19
N ALA A 326 14.15 -35.88 -3.41
CA ALA A 326 15.11 -34.86 -3.84
C ALA A 326 14.48 -33.46 -3.83
N LEU A 327 13.28 -33.32 -4.40
CA LEU A 327 12.54 -32.05 -4.43
C LEU A 327 12.15 -31.58 -3.02
N GLN A 328 11.83 -32.50 -2.11
CA GLN A 328 11.55 -32.15 -0.71
C GLN A 328 12.77 -31.58 -0.01
N LEU A 329 13.94 -32.22 -0.15
CA LEU A 329 15.19 -31.74 0.45
C LEU A 329 15.62 -30.37 -0.11
N GLU A 330 15.44 -30.18 -1.42
CA GLU A 330 15.71 -28.90 -2.08
C GLU A 330 14.79 -27.80 -1.54
N ASP A 331 13.49 -28.09 -1.39
CA ASP A 331 12.50 -27.16 -0.84
C ASP A 331 12.78 -26.81 0.63
N GLU A 332 13.11 -27.80 1.46
CA GLU A 332 13.48 -27.59 2.87
C GLU A 332 14.72 -26.69 2.99
N THR A 333 15.74 -26.95 2.16
CA THR A 333 16.97 -26.13 2.13
C THR A 333 16.67 -24.70 1.69
N ALA A 334 15.88 -24.53 0.62
CA ALA A 334 15.50 -23.21 0.11
C ALA A 334 14.67 -22.42 1.14
N ARG A 335 13.75 -23.07 1.85
CA ARG A 335 12.95 -22.44 2.93
C ARG A 335 13.82 -21.97 4.08
N GLN A 336 14.77 -22.79 4.53
CA GLN A 336 15.68 -22.41 5.61
C GLN A 336 16.54 -21.20 5.22
N GLU A 337 17.06 -21.18 3.99
CA GLU A 337 17.84 -20.06 3.46
C GLU A 337 17.01 -18.77 3.42
N VAL A 338 15.79 -18.82 2.88
CA VAL A 338 14.91 -17.64 2.83
C VAL A 338 14.59 -17.12 4.24
N LEU A 339 14.28 -18.00 5.19
CA LEU A 339 14.02 -17.61 6.57
C LEU A 339 15.25 -17.00 7.26
N PHE A 340 16.45 -17.55 7.01
CA PHE A 340 17.70 -17.01 7.51
C PHE A 340 17.94 -15.59 6.97
N GLN A 341 17.84 -15.40 5.66
CA GLN A 341 18.03 -14.09 5.04
C GLN A 341 16.98 -13.07 5.50
N LEU A 342 15.72 -13.48 5.67
CA LEU A 342 14.68 -12.62 6.20
C LEU A 342 15.01 -12.14 7.62
N ASN A 343 15.51 -13.02 8.50
CA ASN A 343 15.94 -12.63 9.84
C ASN A 343 17.06 -11.58 9.81
N GLU A 344 18.07 -11.75 8.96
CA GLU A 344 19.13 -10.75 8.79
C GLU A 344 18.58 -9.40 8.33
N VAL A 345 17.67 -9.41 7.36
CA VAL A 345 17.04 -8.18 6.85
C VAL A 345 16.19 -7.49 7.93
N TYR A 346 15.46 -8.25 8.74
CA TYR A 346 14.69 -7.71 9.87
C TYR A 346 15.58 -7.03 10.91
N ASN A 347 16.69 -7.67 11.28
CA ASN A 347 17.67 -7.09 12.21
C ASN A 347 18.26 -5.79 11.65
N ASN A 348 18.60 -5.78 10.35
CA ASN A 348 19.09 -4.60 9.68
C ASN A 348 18.04 -3.47 9.65
N LEU A 349 16.79 -3.76 9.30
CA LEU A 349 15.69 -2.78 9.28
C LEU A 349 15.46 -2.13 10.64
N ASN A 350 15.48 -2.92 11.72
CA ASN A 350 15.33 -2.39 13.08
C ASN A 350 16.52 -1.48 13.46
N THR A 351 17.73 -1.85 13.06
CA THR A 351 18.94 -1.05 13.31
C THR A 351 18.90 0.26 12.54
N LEU A 352 18.52 0.22 11.25
CA LEU A 352 18.36 1.39 10.40
C LEU A 352 17.24 2.31 10.89
N LYS A 353 16.13 1.76 11.42
CA LYS A 353 15.07 2.57 12.03
C LYS A 353 15.58 3.43 13.19
N VAL A 354 16.37 2.83 14.09
CA VAL A 354 17.01 3.56 15.20
C VAL A 354 18.03 4.58 14.68
N ALA A 355 18.82 4.21 13.66
CA ALA A 355 19.80 5.12 13.05
C ALA A 355 19.14 6.34 12.38
N ILE A 356 18.01 6.15 11.69
CA ILE A 356 17.22 7.25 11.12
C ILE A 356 16.69 8.17 12.21
N GLN A 357 16.15 7.60 13.30
CA GLN A 357 15.61 8.39 14.41
C GLN A 357 16.71 9.25 15.05
N ARG A 358 17.87 8.64 15.34
CA ARG A 358 19.04 9.35 15.86
C ARG A 358 19.50 10.46 14.92
N ALA A 359 19.63 10.19 13.62
CA ALA A 359 20.04 11.19 12.64
C ALA A 359 19.05 12.37 12.56
N LYS A 360 17.74 12.09 12.68
CA LYS A 360 16.70 13.13 12.75
C LYS A 360 16.81 13.98 14.02
N GLU A 361 17.07 13.37 15.16
CA GLU A 361 17.25 14.07 16.44
C GLU A 361 18.50 14.96 16.41
N GLU A 362 19.63 14.45 15.90
CA GLU A 362 20.87 15.22 15.71
C GLU A 362 20.63 16.41 14.75
N PHE A 363 19.93 16.18 13.63
CA PHE A 363 19.53 17.25 12.70
C PHE A 363 18.62 18.29 13.36
N ALA A 364 17.61 17.87 14.13
CA ALA A 364 16.68 18.77 14.81
C ALA A 364 17.39 19.62 15.87
N LEU A 365 18.27 19.01 16.66
CA LEU A 365 19.08 19.71 17.66
C LEU A 365 19.98 20.77 17.00
N ASN A 366 20.68 20.41 15.90
CA ASN A 366 21.55 21.36 15.21
C ASN A 366 20.75 22.49 14.54
N THR A 367 19.54 22.19 14.05
CA THR A 367 18.62 23.20 13.49
C THR A 367 18.20 24.21 14.56
N GLU A 368 17.89 23.74 15.78
CA GLU A 368 17.53 24.62 16.88
C GLU A 368 18.73 25.45 17.38
N ASN A 369 19.93 24.84 17.45
CA ASN A 369 21.16 25.58 17.75
C ASN A 369 21.42 26.69 16.72
N LEU A 370 21.26 26.39 15.43
CA LEU A 370 21.38 27.38 14.37
C LEU A 370 20.35 28.51 14.53
N ARG A 371 19.10 28.18 14.89
CA ARG A 371 18.04 29.18 15.13
C ARG A 371 18.38 30.11 16.29
N ILE A 372 18.94 29.57 17.37
CA ILE A 372 19.37 30.34 18.54
C ILE A 372 20.52 31.27 18.16
N GLU A 373 21.54 30.76 17.47
CA GLU A 373 22.68 31.57 17.03
C GLU A 373 22.25 32.69 16.07
N GLU A 374 21.32 32.40 15.14
CA GLU A 374 20.74 33.42 14.26
C GLU A 374 19.96 34.50 15.04
N ALA A 375 19.31 34.15 16.15
CA ALA A 375 18.61 35.10 17.00
C ALA A 375 19.60 35.99 17.78
N ILE A 376 20.68 35.42 18.32
CA ILE A 376 21.77 36.15 18.99
C ILE A 376 22.39 37.17 18.03
N ALA A 377 22.71 36.74 16.80
CA ALA A 377 23.30 37.59 15.77
C ALA A 377 22.40 38.79 15.39
N ARG A 378 21.07 38.63 15.46
CA ARG A 378 20.11 39.71 15.16
C ARG A 378 19.89 40.68 16.31
N GLN A 379 19.98 40.21 17.55
CA GLN A 379 19.67 41.02 18.73
C GLN A 379 20.86 41.81 19.27
N GLY A 380 22.10 41.46 18.89
CA GLY A 380 23.30 42.20 19.30
C GLY A 380 23.44 42.26 20.83
N ILE A 381 23.46 41.10 21.48
CA ILE A 381 23.59 41.01 22.93
C ILE A 381 25.02 41.42 23.33
N ASP A 382 25.17 42.47 24.15
CA ASP A 382 26.46 42.94 24.65
C ASP A 382 27.26 41.79 25.28
N GLY A 383 28.45 41.52 24.74
CA GLY A 383 29.39 40.48 25.22
C GLY A 383 29.30 39.13 24.51
N ILE A 384 28.36 38.91 23.59
CA ILE A 384 28.27 37.68 22.77
C ILE A 384 28.35 38.06 21.29
N ASP A 385 29.54 37.97 20.71
CA ASP A 385 29.78 38.28 19.30
C ASP A 385 29.59 37.02 18.44
N SER A 386 28.52 36.97 17.64
CA SER A 386 28.27 35.88 16.69
C SER A 386 29.02 36.18 15.39
N SER A 387 30.15 35.50 15.15
CA SER A 387 30.88 35.61 13.88
C SER A 387 30.03 35.13 12.69
N PRO A 388 29.89 35.92 11.60
CA PRO A 388 29.18 35.50 10.39
C PRO A 388 29.68 34.18 9.78
N ILE A 389 30.96 33.85 9.99
CA ILE A 389 31.56 32.59 9.53
C ILE A 389 31.00 31.41 10.32
N LYS A 390 30.89 31.53 11.65
CA LYS A 390 30.33 30.49 12.52
C LYS A 390 28.90 30.13 12.11
N LEU A 391 28.08 31.12 11.77
CA LEU A 391 26.72 30.89 11.26
C LEU A 391 26.70 30.14 9.92
N LEU A 392 27.65 30.41 9.03
CA LEU A 392 27.77 29.70 7.75
C LEU A 392 28.28 28.26 7.96
N GLU A 393 29.22 28.05 8.86
CA GLU A 393 29.71 26.71 9.26
C GLU A 393 28.55 25.88 9.84
N MET A 394 27.76 26.44 10.77
CA MET A 394 26.57 25.77 11.32
C MET A 394 25.52 25.44 10.24
N LYS A 395 25.37 26.30 9.22
CA LYS A 395 24.52 26.01 8.05
C LYS A 395 25.07 24.86 7.22
N ALA A 396 26.38 24.77 7.02
CA ALA A 396 27.00 23.66 6.33
C ALA A 396 26.79 22.34 7.11
N ASP A 397 26.99 22.35 8.43
CA ASP A 397 26.73 21.20 9.30
C ASP A 397 25.27 20.74 9.23
N ASN A 398 24.33 21.67 9.20
CA ASN A 398 22.91 21.37 9.05
C ASN A 398 22.61 20.65 7.72
N VAL A 399 23.23 21.10 6.63
CA VAL A 399 23.12 20.44 5.31
C VAL A 399 23.75 19.05 5.33
N HIS A 400 24.89 18.85 6.03
CA HIS A 400 25.49 17.53 6.18
C HIS A 400 24.60 16.55 6.97
N LEU A 401 24.02 16.99 8.09
CA LEU A 401 23.11 16.19 8.90
C LEU A 401 21.81 15.86 8.12
N GLN A 402 21.30 16.81 7.33
CA GLN A 402 20.18 16.54 6.44
C GLN A 402 20.52 15.42 5.43
N ASN A 403 21.70 15.47 4.82
CA ASN A 403 22.13 14.43 3.89
C ASN A 403 22.26 13.06 4.56
N GLN A 404 22.77 13.00 5.81
CA GLN A 404 22.84 11.75 6.57
C GLN A 404 21.45 11.15 6.82
N VAL A 405 20.43 11.96 7.08
CA VAL A 405 19.05 11.47 7.20
C VAL A 405 18.58 10.82 5.89
N GLU A 406 18.83 11.45 4.75
CA GLU A 406 18.45 10.93 3.43
C GLU A 406 19.24 9.67 3.03
N GLU A 407 20.51 9.58 3.43
CA GLU A 407 21.33 8.39 3.28
C GLU A 407 20.74 7.19 4.04
N ARG A 408 20.44 7.38 5.34
CA ARG A 408 19.86 6.31 6.17
C ARG A 408 18.47 5.89 5.69
N LYS A 409 17.66 6.83 5.19
CA LYS A 409 16.38 6.50 4.56
C LYS A 409 16.57 5.65 3.30
N THR A 410 17.58 5.95 2.48
CA THR A 410 17.90 5.18 1.28
C THR A 410 18.32 3.75 1.62
N GLU A 411 19.24 3.58 2.57
CA GLU A 411 19.66 2.26 3.09
C GLU A 411 18.48 1.45 3.65
N TYR A 412 17.57 2.13 4.37
CA TYR A 412 16.36 1.51 4.89
C TYR A 412 15.44 1.01 3.78
N MET A 413 15.22 1.81 2.73
CA MET A 413 14.38 1.40 1.61
C MET A 413 14.98 0.24 0.82
N ASP A 414 16.30 0.17 0.65
CA ASP A 414 16.98 -0.98 0.04
C ASP A 414 16.72 -2.28 0.83
N ALA A 415 16.90 -2.22 2.17
CA ALA A 415 16.61 -3.33 3.05
C ALA A 415 15.12 -3.71 2.99
N TYR A 416 14.22 -2.73 2.87
CA TYR A 416 12.79 -2.93 2.79
C TYR A 416 12.37 -3.63 1.49
N PHE A 417 12.90 -3.19 0.35
CA PHE A 417 12.62 -3.84 -0.92
C PHE A 417 13.21 -5.25 -0.95
N ARG A 418 14.34 -5.49 -0.29
CA ARG A 418 14.91 -6.84 -0.12
C ARG A 418 13.99 -7.73 0.71
N LEU A 419 13.43 -7.22 1.82
CA LEU A 419 12.43 -7.93 2.61
C LEU A 419 11.23 -8.33 1.75
N MET A 420 10.70 -7.40 0.96
CA MET A 420 9.55 -7.67 0.09
C MET A 420 9.84 -8.73 -0.96
N HIS A 421 11.03 -8.64 -1.58
CA HIS A 421 11.48 -9.58 -2.60
C HIS A 421 11.64 -10.99 -2.02
N LEU A 422 12.35 -11.14 -0.89
CA LEU A 422 12.54 -12.43 -0.23
C LEU A 422 11.23 -13.05 0.28
N ALA A 423 10.31 -12.23 0.78
CA ALA A 423 9.02 -12.71 1.26
C ALA A 423 7.97 -12.91 0.15
N GLY A 424 8.28 -12.51 -1.09
CA GLY A 424 7.35 -12.58 -2.22
C GLY A 424 6.08 -11.75 -2.00
N ILE A 425 6.18 -10.61 -1.32
CA ILE A 425 5.04 -9.77 -0.95
C ILE A 425 4.98 -8.47 -1.76
N SER A 426 3.75 -8.03 -2.02
CA SER A 426 3.44 -6.77 -2.70
C SER A 426 3.24 -5.61 -1.73
N TRP A 427 3.11 -4.40 -2.26
CA TRP A 427 2.73 -3.22 -1.46
C TRP A 427 1.39 -3.40 -0.73
N LEU A 428 0.43 -4.08 -1.36
CA LEU A 428 -0.87 -4.34 -0.76
C LEU A 428 -0.76 -5.29 0.44
N ASP A 429 0.09 -6.31 0.35
CA ASP A 429 0.36 -7.24 1.44
C ASP A 429 0.99 -6.51 2.64
N VAL A 430 1.98 -5.65 2.39
CA VAL A 430 2.62 -4.83 3.42
C VAL A 430 1.60 -3.96 4.15
N LEU A 431 0.73 -3.27 3.40
CA LEU A 431 -0.34 -2.45 3.98
C LEU A 431 -1.35 -3.30 4.77
N GLN A 432 -1.66 -4.50 4.30
CA GLN A 432 -2.56 -5.42 4.99
C GLN A 432 -1.95 -5.93 6.29
N PHE A 433 -0.69 -6.33 6.29
CA PHE A 433 0.01 -6.77 7.49
C PHE A 433 0.10 -5.65 8.50
N HIS A 434 0.40 -4.42 8.05
CA HIS A 434 0.37 -3.27 8.93
C HIS A 434 -1.00 -3.06 9.56
N LYS A 435 -2.09 -3.10 8.77
CA LYS A 435 -3.45 -3.04 9.30
C LYS A 435 -3.72 -4.14 10.33
N GLN A 436 -3.26 -5.36 10.11
CA GLN A 436 -3.43 -6.48 11.05
C GLN A 436 -2.64 -6.28 12.35
N THR A 437 -1.44 -5.69 12.27
CA THR A 437 -0.64 -5.33 13.46
C THR A 437 -1.22 -4.17 14.25
N LEU A 438 -1.98 -3.30 13.58
CA LEU A 438 -2.73 -2.21 14.20
C LEU A 438 -4.08 -2.66 14.79
N VAL A 439 -4.40 -3.97 14.69
CA VAL A 439 -5.54 -4.58 15.40
C VAL A 439 -5.00 -5.31 16.64
N PRO A 440 -4.84 -4.63 17.78
CA PRO A 440 -4.86 -5.33 19.05
C PRO A 440 -6.22 -6.02 19.22
N GLN A 441 -6.16 -7.16 19.89
CA GLN A 441 -7.29 -7.96 20.33
C GLN A 441 -8.27 -7.12 21.17
N GLN A 442 -9.25 -6.51 20.50
CA GLN A 442 -10.56 -6.04 20.95
C GLN A 442 -10.74 -5.65 22.45
N GLU A 443 -10.33 -4.43 22.80
CA GLU A 443 -11.29 -3.42 23.28
C GLU A 443 -11.24 -2.27 22.26
N SER A 444 -12.37 -1.92 21.64
CA SER A 444 -12.36 -0.96 20.53
C SER A 444 -11.96 0.42 21.04
N THR A 445 -10.74 0.87 20.71
CA THR A 445 -10.37 2.27 20.94
C THR A 445 -11.33 3.18 20.16
N THR A 446 -11.79 4.23 20.84
CA THR A 446 -12.71 5.24 20.31
C THR A 446 -12.03 5.97 19.16
N LYS A 447 -12.76 6.11 18.05
CA LYS A 447 -12.43 7.06 16.98
C LYS A 447 -13.62 7.96 16.78
N ALA A 448 -13.54 9.17 17.34
CA ALA A 448 -14.61 10.15 17.34
C ALA A 448 -14.44 11.22 16.27
N LEU A 449 -15.53 11.91 15.91
CA LEU A 449 -15.56 12.98 14.91
C LEU A 449 -16.50 14.11 15.32
N TRP A 450 -16.02 15.36 15.34
CA TRP A 450 -16.87 16.54 15.53
C TRP A 450 -17.60 16.92 14.24
N ILE A 451 -18.90 17.12 14.33
CA ILE A 451 -19.79 17.50 13.21
C ILE A 451 -20.61 18.72 13.65
N TRP A 452 -20.15 19.92 13.26
CA TRP A 452 -20.77 21.19 13.63
C TRP A 452 -21.90 21.63 12.68
N ASP A 453 -21.70 21.50 11.37
CA ASP A 453 -22.63 22.04 10.35
C ASP A 453 -23.84 21.14 10.10
N THR A 454 -24.68 20.90 11.11
CA THR A 454 -25.83 19.99 10.96
C THR A 454 -27.02 20.63 10.26
N SER A 455 -27.15 21.96 10.27
CA SER A 455 -28.26 22.70 9.65
C SER A 455 -28.38 22.45 8.14
N THR A 456 -27.27 22.27 7.44
CA THR A 456 -27.23 21.91 6.01
C THR A 456 -27.38 20.40 5.79
N LEU A 457 -26.84 19.57 6.70
CA LEU A 457 -26.85 18.11 6.59
C LEU A 457 -28.26 17.51 6.84
N VAL A 458 -29.11 18.17 7.64
CA VAL A 458 -30.48 17.72 7.95
C VAL A 458 -31.53 18.12 6.91
N MET A 459 -31.14 18.79 5.83
CA MET A 459 -32.03 19.21 4.74
C MET A 459 -31.93 18.31 3.51
N ASP A 460 -30.87 17.50 3.38
CA ASP A 460 -30.61 16.64 2.23
C ASP A 460 -30.68 15.15 2.61
N LYS A 461 -31.59 14.41 1.95
CA LYS A 461 -31.78 12.98 2.18
C LYS A 461 -30.57 12.13 1.78
N SER A 462 -29.81 12.56 0.77
CA SER A 462 -28.64 11.83 0.28
C SER A 462 -27.50 11.84 1.32
N ILE A 463 -27.36 12.95 2.04
CA ILE A 463 -26.37 13.14 3.11
C ILE A 463 -26.69 12.25 4.32
N ALA A 464 -27.97 12.07 4.66
CA ALA A 464 -28.39 11.24 5.80
C ALA A 464 -27.95 9.77 5.70
N ASP A 465 -27.73 9.25 4.49
CA ASP A 465 -27.15 7.91 4.28
C ASP A 465 -25.63 7.96 4.08
N ALA A 466 -25.14 8.96 3.34
CA ALA A 466 -23.74 9.09 2.99
C ALA A 466 -22.84 9.33 4.21
N LEU A 467 -23.30 10.13 5.18
CA LEU A 467 -22.50 10.49 6.35
C LEU A 467 -22.23 9.28 7.29
N PRO A 468 -23.22 8.46 7.69
CA PRO A 468 -22.95 7.23 8.41
C PRO A 468 -22.04 6.25 7.65
N ALA A 469 -22.19 6.16 6.33
CA ALA A 469 -21.33 5.32 5.48
C ALA A 469 -19.88 5.84 5.43
N PHE A 470 -19.69 7.15 5.32
CA PHE A 470 -18.39 7.81 5.42
C PHE A 470 -17.73 7.50 6.77
N CYS A 471 -18.45 7.70 7.87
CA CYS A 471 -17.94 7.39 9.20
C CYS A 471 -17.52 5.92 9.32
N ALA A 472 -18.35 4.98 8.83
CA ALA A 472 -18.03 3.55 8.84
C ALA A 472 -16.77 3.23 7.99
N ALA A 473 -16.66 3.81 6.78
CA ALA A 473 -15.50 3.63 5.91
C ALA A 473 -14.20 4.14 6.53
N HIS A 474 -14.28 5.20 7.33
CA HIS A 474 -13.15 5.77 8.07
C HIS A 474 -12.99 5.22 9.50
N GLN A 475 -13.73 4.17 9.86
CA GLN A 475 -13.70 3.51 11.17
C GLN A 475 -14.04 4.44 12.35
N VAL A 476 -14.83 5.49 12.10
CA VAL A 476 -15.38 6.36 13.13
C VAL A 476 -16.50 5.60 13.83
N ASN A 477 -16.36 5.39 15.14
CA ASN A 477 -17.32 4.65 15.98
C ASN A 477 -18.06 5.55 16.97
N LYS A 478 -17.71 6.85 17.04
CA LYS A 478 -18.43 7.86 17.82
C LYS A 478 -18.51 9.16 17.02
N VAL A 479 -19.62 9.90 17.11
CA VAL A 479 -19.74 11.25 16.53
C VAL A 479 -20.25 12.23 17.58
N TYR A 480 -19.64 13.41 17.61
CA TYR A 480 -20.08 14.56 18.38
C TYR A 480 -20.89 15.44 17.44
N LEU A 481 -22.21 15.30 17.48
CA LEU A 481 -23.13 15.86 16.50
C LEU A 481 -23.81 17.12 17.06
N SER A 482 -23.49 18.28 16.49
CA SER A 482 -24.10 19.54 16.91
C SER A 482 -25.58 19.56 16.59
N LEU A 483 -26.41 20.06 17.49
CA LEU A 483 -27.84 20.19 17.24
C LEU A 483 -28.14 21.59 16.68
N PRO A 484 -28.94 21.72 15.59
CA PRO A 484 -29.31 23.02 15.03
C PRO A 484 -29.94 23.95 16.07
N GLY A 485 -29.84 25.27 15.84
CA GLY A 485 -30.18 26.31 16.83
C GLY A 485 -31.57 26.21 17.47
N ASP A 486 -32.58 25.71 16.74
CA ASP A 486 -33.87 25.31 17.29
C ASP A 486 -33.88 23.79 17.53
N ILE A 487 -33.34 23.42 18.69
CA ILE A 487 -33.21 22.03 19.12
C ILE A 487 -34.58 21.36 19.23
N GLU A 488 -35.58 22.08 19.74
CA GLU A 488 -36.93 21.53 19.94
C GLU A 488 -37.57 21.19 18.61
N LYS A 489 -37.52 22.11 17.63
CA LYS A 489 -38.04 21.84 16.29
C LYS A 489 -37.31 20.70 15.58
N THR A 490 -36.00 20.59 15.76
CA THR A 490 -35.20 19.51 15.16
C THR A 490 -35.58 18.15 15.77
N LEU A 491 -35.70 18.09 17.09
CA LEU A 491 -36.04 16.88 17.84
C LEU A 491 -37.55 16.54 17.78
N ALA A 492 -38.43 17.51 17.47
CA ALA A 492 -39.89 17.33 17.43
C ALA A 492 -40.38 16.31 16.38
N GLY A 493 -39.55 15.93 15.40
CA GLY A 493 -39.89 14.90 14.43
C GLY A 493 -39.32 15.09 13.04
N ASN A 494 -38.17 15.74 12.87
CA ASN A 494 -37.55 15.86 11.55
C ASN A 494 -37.18 14.44 11.02
N PRO A 495 -37.83 13.94 9.96
CA PRO A 495 -37.64 12.57 9.49
C PRO A 495 -36.24 12.33 8.91
N ILE A 496 -35.59 13.38 8.38
CA ILE A 496 -34.22 13.30 7.85
C ILE A 496 -33.22 13.17 9.01
N PHE A 497 -33.43 13.93 10.08
CA PHE A 497 -32.58 13.84 11.27
C PHE A 497 -32.70 12.48 11.96
N ILE A 498 -33.92 11.97 12.14
CA ILE A 498 -34.15 10.62 12.69
C ILE A 498 -33.50 9.55 11.82
N ARG A 499 -33.60 9.69 10.48
CA ARG A 499 -32.96 8.78 9.53
C ARG A 499 -31.44 8.81 9.65
N LEU A 500 -30.83 9.98 9.79
CA LEU A 500 -29.40 10.13 10.00
C LEU A 500 -28.95 9.41 11.28
N LEU A 501 -29.63 9.65 12.40
CA LEU A 501 -29.33 8.98 13.68
C LEU A 501 -29.51 7.45 13.60
N ALA A 502 -30.57 6.99 12.94
CA ALA A 502 -30.78 5.57 12.70
C ALA A 502 -29.68 4.96 11.80
N GLY A 503 -29.19 5.73 10.83
CA GLY A 503 -28.06 5.36 9.98
C GLY A 503 -26.76 5.18 10.77
N PHE A 504 -26.45 6.10 11.69
CA PHE A 504 -25.32 5.94 12.61
C PHE A 504 -25.47 4.71 13.50
N HIS A 505 -26.63 4.54 14.13
CA HIS A 505 -26.91 3.39 15.00
C HIS A 505 -26.78 2.05 14.24
N LYS A 506 -27.29 1.96 13.01
CA LYS A 506 -27.15 0.77 12.15
C LYS A 506 -25.69 0.40 11.89
N ASN A 507 -24.80 1.39 11.79
CA ASN A 507 -23.36 1.21 11.59
C ASN A 507 -22.58 1.05 12.91
N LYS A 508 -23.28 0.90 14.06
CA LYS A 508 -22.67 0.81 15.41
C LYS A 508 -21.85 2.05 15.78
N ILE A 509 -22.31 3.22 15.34
CA ILE A 509 -21.68 4.51 15.63
C ILE A 509 -22.48 5.18 16.74
N ALA A 510 -21.83 5.43 17.89
CA ALA A 510 -22.43 6.15 19.00
C ALA A 510 -22.59 7.64 18.64
N VAL A 511 -23.74 8.23 18.95
CA VAL A 511 -24.02 9.65 18.68
C VAL A 511 -24.14 10.39 19.99
N GLN A 512 -23.23 11.31 20.26
CA GLN A 512 -23.36 12.24 21.38
C GLN A 512 -23.80 13.60 20.88
N ALA A 513 -24.77 14.20 21.58
CA ALA A 513 -25.23 15.54 21.27
C ALA A 513 -24.17 16.56 21.69
N LEU A 514 -23.62 17.28 20.72
CA LEU A 514 -22.60 18.30 20.91
C LEU A 514 -23.27 19.65 21.23
N LEU A 515 -23.00 20.18 22.41
CA LEU A 515 -23.56 21.44 22.91
C LEU A 515 -22.39 22.35 23.34
N GLY A 516 -22.33 23.58 22.82
CA GLY A 516 -21.26 24.52 23.19
C GLY A 516 -21.74 25.98 23.29
N ASP A 517 -21.47 26.59 24.44
CA ASP A 517 -21.47 28.05 24.67
C ASP A 517 -20.61 28.33 25.92
N PRO A 518 -19.56 29.14 25.83
CA PRO A 518 -18.71 29.45 26.99
C PRO A 518 -19.45 30.16 28.13
N HIS A 519 -20.57 30.84 27.86
CA HIS A 519 -21.33 31.56 28.88
C HIS A 519 -22.19 30.65 29.77
N TRP A 520 -22.42 29.39 29.41
CA TRP A 520 -23.25 28.47 30.20
C TRP A 520 -22.70 28.16 31.59
N ILE A 521 -21.43 28.50 31.86
CA ILE A 521 -20.89 28.46 33.22
C ILE A 521 -21.61 29.44 34.17
N PHE A 522 -22.15 30.53 33.65
CA PHE A 522 -22.82 31.55 34.44
C PHE A 522 -24.26 31.13 34.79
N PRO A 523 -24.72 31.35 36.04
CA PRO A 523 -26.06 30.96 36.47
C PRO A 523 -27.19 31.44 35.54
N ASN A 524 -27.09 32.65 35.02
CA ASN A 524 -28.11 33.25 34.15
C ASN A 524 -28.24 32.55 32.79
N ASN A 525 -27.19 31.89 32.32
CA ASN A 525 -27.14 31.21 31.03
C ASN A 525 -27.26 29.69 31.18
N ARG A 526 -26.97 29.13 32.37
CA ARG A 526 -27.05 27.70 32.66
C ARG A 526 -28.44 27.11 32.36
N ALA A 527 -29.51 27.86 32.60
CA ALA A 527 -30.88 27.43 32.29
C ALA A 527 -31.06 27.03 30.82
N ASN A 528 -30.40 27.73 29.88
CA ASN A 528 -30.47 27.42 28.46
C ASN A 528 -29.83 26.07 28.11
N LEU A 529 -28.71 25.73 28.75
CA LEU A 529 -28.10 24.40 28.62
C LEU A 529 -29.04 23.32 29.15
N LEU A 530 -29.63 23.53 30.34
CA LEU A 530 -30.51 22.54 30.96
C LEU A 530 -31.77 22.29 30.12
N GLU A 531 -32.35 23.34 29.53
CA GLU A 531 -33.47 23.21 28.59
C GLU A 531 -33.11 22.36 27.36
N LYS A 532 -31.89 22.52 26.82
CA LYS A 532 -31.40 21.69 25.71
C LYS A 532 -31.20 20.23 26.14
N VAL A 533 -30.64 19.99 27.33
CA VAL A 533 -30.47 18.63 27.89
C VAL A 533 -31.83 17.95 28.07
N ASP A 534 -32.80 18.67 28.63
CA ASP A 534 -34.17 18.20 28.83
C ASP A 534 -34.86 17.86 27.49
N ALA A 535 -34.67 18.67 26.45
CA ALA A 535 -35.16 18.36 25.10
C ALA A 535 -34.56 17.06 24.53
N ILE A 536 -33.27 16.78 24.78
CA ILE A 536 -32.59 15.54 24.37
C ILE A 536 -33.15 14.33 25.13
N ILE A 537 -33.39 14.47 26.44
CA ILE A 537 -33.98 13.42 27.28
C ILE A 537 -35.38 13.07 26.75
N ARG A 538 -36.25 14.06 26.55
CA ARG A 538 -37.59 13.86 25.97
C ARG A 538 -37.54 13.19 24.60
N PHE A 539 -36.59 13.58 23.75
CA PHE A 539 -36.40 12.97 22.44
C PHE A 539 -36.07 11.48 22.56
N ASN A 540 -35.09 11.12 23.38
CA ASN A 540 -34.70 9.72 23.57
C ASN A 540 -35.81 8.86 24.20
N GLN A 541 -36.61 9.43 25.11
CA GLN A 541 -37.79 8.76 25.66
C GLN A 541 -38.84 8.47 24.57
N LYS A 542 -39.05 9.40 23.63
CA LYS A 542 -40.00 9.25 22.51
C LYS A 542 -39.59 8.17 21.51
N TYR A 543 -38.29 7.96 21.26
CA TYR A 543 -37.76 7.00 20.27
C TYR A 543 -37.15 5.73 20.91
N ALA A 544 -37.58 5.36 22.13
CA ALA A 544 -37.20 4.10 22.76
C ALA A 544 -37.77 2.89 21.98
N PRO A 545 -37.04 1.76 21.87
CA PRO A 545 -35.81 1.40 22.58
C PRO A 545 -34.51 1.79 21.88
N ALA A 546 -34.56 2.47 20.71
CA ALA A 546 -33.39 2.68 19.87
C ALA A 546 -32.33 3.64 20.45
N LYS A 547 -32.67 4.45 21.47
CA LYS A 547 -31.78 5.43 22.14
C LYS A 547 -30.83 6.13 21.15
N LEU A 548 -31.43 6.83 20.19
CA LEU A 548 -30.74 7.37 19.02
C LEU A 548 -29.62 8.37 19.36
N ILE A 549 -29.72 9.07 20.50
CA ILE A 549 -28.63 9.85 21.07
C ILE A 549 -28.10 9.07 22.29
N SER A 550 -26.84 8.67 22.24
CA SER A 550 -26.21 7.79 23.22
C SER A 550 -25.42 8.52 24.31
N GLY A 551 -25.32 9.86 24.28
CA GLY A 551 -24.66 10.65 25.32
C GLY A 551 -24.68 12.16 25.05
N LEU A 552 -24.07 12.92 25.95
CA LEU A 552 -23.89 14.37 25.85
C LEU A 552 -22.39 14.69 25.73
N HIS A 553 -22.03 15.61 24.84
CA HIS A 553 -20.68 16.13 24.71
C HIS A 553 -20.72 17.66 24.84
N LEU A 554 -20.17 18.20 25.92
CA LEU A 554 -20.18 19.64 26.18
C LEU A 554 -18.86 20.27 25.76
N ASP A 555 -18.92 21.12 24.73
CA ASP A 555 -17.82 21.98 24.30
C ASP A 555 -17.99 23.38 24.92
N ILE A 556 -17.92 23.41 26.25
CA ILE A 556 -17.95 24.66 27.01
C ILE A 556 -16.50 25.09 27.17
N GLU A 557 -16.14 26.20 26.53
CA GLU A 557 -14.77 26.72 26.48
C GLU A 557 -14.59 28.01 27.31
N PRO A 558 -14.61 27.99 28.67
CA PRO A 558 -14.50 29.19 29.50
C PRO A 558 -13.24 30.00 29.26
N HIS A 559 -12.20 29.37 28.72
CA HIS A 559 -10.93 30.00 28.42
C HIS A 559 -11.02 31.06 27.31
N THR A 560 -12.10 31.05 26.53
CA THR A 560 -12.40 32.06 25.51
C THR A 560 -13.03 33.33 26.09
N LEU A 561 -13.51 33.29 27.35
CA LEU A 561 -14.10 34.45 28.01
C LEU A 561 -13.03 35.47 28.41
N ALA A 562 -13.31 36.76 28.22
CA ALA A 562 -12.37 37.85 28.49
C ALA A 562 -11.81 37.85 29.94
N GLY A 563 -12.58 37.35 30.92
CA GLY A 563 -12.17 37.28 32.33
C GLY A 563 -11.36 36.04 32.74
N TRP A 564 -11.12 35.08 31.83
CA TRP A 564 -10.48 33.80 32.19
C TRP A 564 -9.11 33.96 32.84
N ASN A 565 -8.22 34.77 32.24
CA ASN A 565 -6.83 34.89 32.69
C ASN A 565 -6.71 35.39 34.14
N SER A 566 -7.62 36.23 34.62
CA SER A 566 -7.65 36.73 35.99
C SER A 566 -8.52 35.89 36.93
N GLN A 567 -9.40 35.01 36.41
CA GLN A 567 -10.42 34.30 37.20
C GLN A 567 -10.51 32.80 36.88
N LYS A 568 -9.39 32.16 36.50
CA LYS A 568 -9.33 30.72 36.14
C LYS A 568 -10.02 29.82 37.17
N THR A 569 -9.68 29.97 38.46
CA THR A 569 -10.26 29.15 39.54
C THR A 569 -11.77 29.41 39.73
N PRO A 570 -12.24 30.66 39.90
CA PRO A 570 -13.68 30.94 39.93
C PRO A 570 -14.47 30.43 38.72
N TYR A 571 -13.94 30.59 37.51
CA TYR A 571 -14.64 30.17 36.29
C TYR A 571 -14.70 28.64 36.20
N THR A 572 -13.62 27.95 36.56
CA THR A 572 -13.60 26.49 36.64
C THR A 572 -14.59 25.96 37.69
N LYS A 573 -14.71 26.62 38.86
CA LYS A 573 -15.74 26.26 39.86
C LYS A 573 -17.17 26.41 39.32
N LYS A 574 -17.43 27.48 38.58
CA LYS A 574 -18.73 27.69 37.89
C LYS A 574 -18.99 26.64 36.82
N PHE A 575 -17.95 26.19 36.14
CA PHE A 575 -18.04 25.09 35.19
C PHE A 575 -18.39 23.77 35.89
N ILE A 576 -17.71 23.44 36.99
CA ILE A 576 -18.03 22.28 37.86
C ILE A 576 -19.50 22.32 38.32
N GLU A 577 -20.00 23.47 38.79
CA GLU A 577 -21.40 23.63 39.18
C GLU A 577 -22.38 23.39 38.02
N THR A 578 -21.96 23.72 36.80
CA THR A 578 -22.77 23.51 35.59
C THR A 578 -22.85 22.02 35.25
N LEU A 579 -21.73 21.30 35.32
CA LEU A 579 -21.70 19.84 35.14
C LEU A 579 -22.56 19.12 36.19
N LYS A 580 -22.48 19.55 37.46
CA LYS A 580 -23.35 19.05 38.54
C LYS A 580 -24.82 19.25 38.24
N ALA A 581 -25.20 20.41 37.70
CA ALA A 581 -26.59 20.68 37.33
C ALA A 581 -27.08 19.77 36.19
N VAL A 582 -26.23 19.52 35.19
CA VAL A 582 -26.53 18.57 34.10
C VAL A 582 -26.70 17.16 34.66
N ASN A 583 -25.75 16.67 35.46
CA ASN A 583 -25.85 15.35 36.11
C ASN A 583 -27.10 15.21 36.98
N SER A 584 -27.44 16.26 37.74
CA SER A 584 -28.66 16.27 38.57
C SER A 584 -29.92 16.17 37.71
N THR A 585 -29.95 16.83 36.55
CA THR A 585 -31.06 16.76 35.59
C THR A 585 -31.19 15.36 35.00
N LEU A 586 -30.07 14.76 34.57
CA LEU A 586 -30.03 13.38 34.06
C LEU A 586 -30.52 12.36 35.10
N GLN A 587 -30.09 12.51 36.35
CA GLN A 587 -30.51 11.64 37.46
C GLN A 587 -32.00 11.79 37.78
N ALA A 588 -32.51 13.03 37.84
CA ALA A 588 -33.91 13.30 38.13
C ALA A 588 -34.86 12.66 37.11
N GLU A 589 -34.48 12.67 35.83
CA GLU A 589 -35.24 12.09 34.73
C GLU A 589 -34.93 10.60 34.47
N ASN A 590 -34.09 9.98 35.31
CA ASN A 590 -33.58 8.62 35.15
C ASN A 590 -33.00 8.36 33.75
N ALA A 591 -32.35 9.37 33.18
CA ALA A 591 -31.75 9.35 31.86
C ALA A 591 -30.28 8.93 31.94
N HIS A 592 -29.97 7.74 31.43
CA HIS A 592 -28.60 7.23 31.37
C HIS A 592 -27.89 7.70 30.10
N LEU A 593 -27.41 8.95 30.11
CA LEU A 593 -26.57 9.54 29.06
C LEU A 593 -25.19 9.88 29.64
N PRO A 594 -24.11 9.22 29.17
CA PRO A 594 -22.75 9.61 29.55
C PRO A 594 -22.48 11.08 29.22
N LEU A 595 -21.82 11.78 30.13
CA LEU A 595 -21.43 13.18 30.00
C LEU A 595 -19.93 13.27 29.69
N GLU A 596 -19.60 13.68 28.47
CA GLU A 596 -18.25 13.97 28.02
C GLU A 596 -18.06 15.48 27.85
N ILE A 597 -16.83 15.98 28.04
CA ILE A 597 -16.50 17.40 27.85
C ILE A 597 -15.21 17.60 27.09
N ASP A 598 -15.11 18.72 26.39
CA ASP A 598 -13.87 19.17 25.76
C ASP A 598 -13.00 19.95 26.76
N ILE A 599 -11.73 19.56 26.88
CA ILE A 599 -10.74 20.20 27.74
C ILE A 599 -9.49 20.52 26.93
N PRO A 600 -9.14 21.81 26.76
CA PRO A 600 -7.93 22.17 26.05
C PRO A 600 -6.71 22.07 26.96
N LEU A 601 -5.52 21.83 26.37
CA LEU A 601 -4.27 21.57 27.10
C LEU A 601 -3.93 22.62 28.16
N GLN A 602 -4.34 23.88 27.97
CA GLN A 602 -4.06 24.98 28.89
C GLN A 602 -4.69 24.78 30.28
N PHE A 603 -5.68 23.90 30.43
CA PHE A 603 -6.26 23.53 31.74
C PHE A 603 -5.26 22.78 32.62
N GLY A 604 -4.19 22.19 32.05
CA GLY A 604 -3.09 21.61 32.82
C GLY A 604 -2.36 22.61 33.74
N ASN A 605 -2.56 23.92 33.53
CA ASN A 605 -2.02 24.97 34.41
C ASN A 605 -2.88 25.26 35.65
N LEU A 606 -4.03 24.58 35.81
CA LEU A 606 -4.87 24.70 37.00
C LEU A 606 -4.27 23.90 38.17
N GLN A 607 -4.71 24.18 39.39
CA GLN A 607 -4.37 23.36 40.54
C GLN A 607 -4.88 21.93 40.34
N GLN A 608 -4.03 20.92 40.59
CA GLN A 608 -4.36 19.51 40.34
C GLN A 608 -5.68 19.08 41.00
N THR A 609 -5.93 19.54 42.23
CA THR A 609 -7.16 19.23 42.97
C THR A 609 -8.42 19.79 42.30
N LEU A 610 -8.31 20.97 41.68
CA LEU A 610 -9.41 21.57 40.93
C LEU A 610 -9.65 20.83 39.61
N LEU A 611 -8.58 20.38 38.96
CA LEU A 611 -8.65 19.58 37.74
C LEU A 611 -9.32 18.22 37.99
N GLN A 612 -8.95 17.55 39.08
CA GLN A 612 -9.60 16.32 39.55
C GLN A 612 -11.08 16.55 39.86
N GLN A 613 -11.44 17.64 40.56
CA GLN A 613 -12.84 17.98 40.83
C GLN A 613 -13.65 18.21 39.55
N LEU A 614 -13.05 18.82 38.52
CA LEU A 614 -13.70 19.00 37.22
C LEU A 614 -13.92 17.67 36.49
N ILE A 615 -12.87 16.86 36.38
CA ILE A 615 -12.90 15.59 35.65
C ILE A 615 -13.81 14.57 36.35
N ALA A 616 -13.89 14.60 37.68
CA ALA A 616 -14.74 13.69 38.46
C ALA A 616 -16.25 13.84 38.15
N GLU A 617 -16.69 15.02 37.70
CA GLU A 617 -18.09 15.28 37.31
C GLU A 617 -18.44 14.78 35.90
N CYS A 618 -17.48 14.21 35.17
CA CYS A 618 -17.66 13.70 33.80
C CYS A 618 -17.48 12.19 33.76
N ASP A 619 -18.00 11.53 32.73
CA ASP A 619 -17.72 10.11 32.47
C ASP A 619 -16.40 9.93 31.71
N ALA A 620 -16.09 10.84 30.80
CA ALA A 620 -14.81 10.95 30.11
C ALA A 620 -14.55 12.39 29.67
N ILE A 621 -13.30 12.67 29.28
CA ILE A 621 -12.93 13.96 28.68
C ILE A 621 -12.32 13.76 27.29
N THR A 622 -12.40 14.80 26.47
CA THR A 622 -11.65 14.88 25.21
C THR A 622 -10.65 16.01 25.29
N ILE A 623 -9.36 15.67 25.24
CA ILE A 623 -8.27 16.63 25.37
C ILE A 623 -8.02 17.27 24.01
N MET A 624 -8.29 18.57 23.86
CA MET A 624 -8.10 19.29 22.61
C MET A 624 -6.62 19.62 22.40
N ALA A 625 -5.89 18.67 21.83
CA ALA A 625 -4.44 18.73 21.64
C ALA A 625 -4.05 19.48 20.36
N TYR A 626 -4.60 20.68 20.17
CA TYR A 626 -4.46 21.44 18.94
C TYR A 626 -3.10 22.16 18.86
N ALA A 627 -2.70 22.46 17.63
CA ALA A 627 -1.45 23.11 17.28
C ALA A 627 -0.18 22.38 17.78
N ARG A 628 -0.27 21.08 18.04
CA ARG A 628 0.88 20.23 18.40
C ARG A 628 1.27 19.36 17.22
N LYS A 629 2.57 19.35 16.91
CA LYS A 629 3.12 18.69 15.72
C LYS A 629 3.68 17.30 15.96
N THR A 630 3.79 16.86 17.22
CA THR A 630 4.32 15.53 17.58
C THR A 630 3.54 14.95 18.75
N ALA A 631 3.40 13.61 18.78
CA ALA A 631 2.72 12.92 19.88
C ALA A 631 3.46 13.08 21.22
N ASP A 632 4.80 13.20 21.20
CA ASP A 632 5.59 13.49 22.40
C ASP A 632 5.22 14.83 23.02
N LYS A 633 5.05 15.88 22.19
CA LYS A 633 4.67 17.19 22.71
C LYS A 633 3.24 17.22 23.24
N ILE A 634 2.33 16.45 22.63
CA ILE A 634 0.99 16.27 23.19
C ILE A 634 1.07 15.59 24.55
N HIS A 635 1.84 14.52 24.67
CA HIS A 635 1.98 13.78 25.92
C HIS A 635 2.59 14.64 27.04
N GLU A 636 3.66 15.38 26.73
CA GLU A 636 4.28 16.31 27.68
C GLU A 636 3.29 17.38 28.18
N ASP A 637 2.59 18.04 27.26
CA ASP A 637 1.67 19.12 27.62
C ASP A 637 0.37 18.61 28.26
N ALA A 638 -0.01 17.36 28.00
CA ALA A 638 -1.20 16.73 28.56
C ALA A 638 -0.94 16.12 29.95
N ASP A 639 0.30 15.92 30.37
CA ASP A 639 0.67 15.17 31.59
C ASP A 639 -0.17 15.52 32.84
N PRO A 640 -0.45 16.80 33.16
CA PRO A 640 -1.30 17.14 34.31
C PRO A 640 -2.74 16.62 34.18
N LEU A 641 -3.30 16.65 32.96
CA LEU A 641 -4.64 16.13 32.64
C LEU A 641 -4.65 14.60 32.71
N LEU A 642 -3.63 13.93 32.16
CA LEU A 642 -3.51 12.48 32.21
C LEU A 642 -3.49 12.01 33.66
N LYS A 643 -2.67 12.65 34.49
CA LYS A 643 -2.60 12.37 35.92
C LYS A 643 -3.95 12.55 36.61
N ALA A 644 -4.69 13.61 36.30
CA ALA A 644 -6.01 13.83 36.88
C ALA A 644 -7.04 12.78 36.42
N CYS A 645 -6.95 12.30 35.18
CA CYS A 645 -7.75 11.16 34.70
C CYS A 645 -7.39 9.86 35.43
N THR A 646 -6.11 9.58 35.65
CA THR A 646 -5.64 8.43 36.41
C THR A 646 -6.14 8.47 37.85
N ASP A 647 -5.99 9.62 38.53
CA ASP A 647 -6.41 9.81 39.93
C ASP A 647 -7.93 9.65 40.11
N THR A 648 -8.72 9.99 39.09
CA THR A 648 -10.19 9.90 39.12
C THR A 648 -10.74 8.62 38.48
N GLY A 649 -9.89 7.81 37.86
CA GLY A 649 -10.28 6.63 37.08
C GLY A 649 -11.07 6.95 35.81
N LYS A 650 -11.11 8.21 35.35
CA LYS A 650 -11.87 8.63 34.18
C LYS A 650 -11.10 8.41 32.90
N LYS A 651 -11.82 8.11 31.82
CA LYS A 651 -11.23 7.87 30.51
C LYS A 651 -10.98 9.19 29.77
N TYR A 652 -10.02 9.21 28.86
CA TYR A 652 -9.77 10.37 28.01
C TYR A 652 -9.53 9.99 26.55
N THR A 653 -9.91 10.90 25.65
CA THR A 653 -9.67 10.81 24.21
C THR A 653 -8.77 11.97 23.78
N ILE A 654 -7.85 11.76 22.84
CA ILE A 654 -7.02 12.85 22.30
C ILE A 654 -7.69 13.46 21.07
N GLY A 655 -8.02 14.74 21.13
CA GLY A 655 -8.60 15.52 20.05
C GLY A 655 -7.54 16.17 19.17
N LEU A 656 -7.51 15.81 17.88
CA LEU A 656 -6.66 16.45 16.89
C LEU A 656 -7.47 17.34 15.95
N ASN A 657 -6.99 18.55 15.69
CA ASN A 657 -7.57 19.42 14.69
C ASN A 657 -6.95 19.13 13.32
N ILE A 658 -7.76 18.62 12.40
CA ILE A 658 -7.33 18.20 11.07
C ILE A 658 -6.76 19.36 10.23
N LYS A 659 -7.13 20.61 10.56
CA LYS A 659 -6.59 21.82 9.92
C LYS A 659 -5.13 22.10 10.28
N ASP A 660 -4.61 21.47 11.32
CA ASP A 660 -3.22 21.64 11.73
C ASP A 660 -2.25 20.89 10.79
N PHE A 661 -2.77 20.07 9.86
CA PHE A 661 -2.02 19.22 8.95
C PHE A 661 -2.22 19.64 7.50
N THR A 662 -1.18 19.48 6.69
CA THR A 662 -1.15 19.93 5.28
C THR A 662 -1.87 18.94 4.36
N ASN A 663 -1.79 17.65 4.67
CA ASN A 663 -2.35 16.57 3.85
C ASN A 663 -2.80 15.38 4.72
N LYS A 664 -3.58 14.48 4.12
CA LYS A 664 -4.13 13.28 4.79
C LYS A 664 -3.04 12.38 5.37
N THR A 665 -1.91 12.24 4.68
CA THR A 665 -0.80 11.36 5.13
C THR A 665 -0.18 11.87 6.43
N GLU A 666 0.04 13.17 6.53
CA GLU A 666 0.56 13.82 7.76
C GLU A 666 -0.40 13.62 8.94
N PHE A 667 -1.71 13.80 8.69
CA PHE A 667 -2.74 13.55 9.69
C PHE A 667 -2.80 12.07 10.12
N ASP A 668 -2.84 11.14 9.17
CA ASP A 668 -2.87 9.70 9.47
C ASP A 668 -1.62 9.26 10.25
N PHE A 669 -0.45 9.81 9.92
CA PHE A 669 0.79 9.55 10.65
C PHE A 669 0.68 10.01 12.11
N MET A 670 0.20 11.24 12.33
CA MET A 670 0.01 11.78 13.68
C MET A 670 -1.02 10.97 14.50
N VAL A 671 -2.10 10.50 13.86
CA VAL A 671 -3.09 9.61 14.51
C VAL A 671 -2.43 8.33 15.02
N GLU A 672 -1.57 7.70 14.22
CA GLU A 672 -0.87 6.48 14.62
C GLU A 672 0.22 6.75 15.67
N GLU A 673 0.94 7.87 15.59
CA GLU A 673 1.88 8.27 16.63
C GLU A 673 1.20 8.47 17.99
N VAL A 674 0.04 9.16 18.01
CA VAL A 674 -0.76 9.34 19.23
C VAL A 674 -1.24 7.99 19.75
N LYS A 675 -1.78 7.12 18.91
CA LYS A 675 -2.20 5.78 19.36
C LYS A 675 -1.05 5.01 19.99
N GLN A 676 0.13 5.00 19.36
CA GLN A 676 1.29 4.31 19.90
C GLN A 676 1.74 4.93 21.23
N LYS A 677 1.86 6.26 21.28
CA LYS A 677 2.33 7.00 22.46
C LYS A 677 1.45 6.79 23.69
N PHE A 678 0.13 6.74 23.51
CA PHE A 678 -0.84 6.68 24.62
C PHE A 678 -1.39 5.26 24.89
N SER A 679 -1.08 4.27 24.04
CA SER A 679 -1.62 2.90 24.17
C SER A 679 -1.31 2.17 25.47
N SER A 680 -0.24 2.54 26.18
CA SER A 680 0.12 1.94 27.46
C SER A 680 -0.66 2.50 28.65
N ASP A 681 -1.36 3.62 28.46
CA ASP A 681 -2.17 4.23 29.52
C ASP A 681 -3.54 3.54 29.59
N ALA A 682 -3.86 2.96 30.74
CA ALA A 682 -5.13 2.27 30.97
C ALA A 682 -6.34 3.21 30.86
N ASN A 683 -6.17 4.52 31.05
CA ASN A 683 -7.22 5.53 30.95
C ASN A 683 -7.41 6.06 29.53
N TYR A 684 -6.50 5.76 28.60
CA TYR A 684 -6.62 6.16 27.20
C TYR A 684 -7.76 5.41 26.51
N ALA A 685 -8.71 6.17 25.96
CA ALA A 685 -9.88 5.63 25.27
C ALA A 685 -9.80 5.75 23.74
N GLY A 686 -8.89 6.55 23.18
CA GLY A 686 -8.71 6.68 21.74
C GLY A 686 -8.54 8.11 21.24
N ILE A 687 -8.96 8.38 20.00
CA ILE A 687 -8.74 9.65 19.31
C ILE A 687 -10.04 10.29 18.81
N ALA A 688 -10.07 11.61 18.71
CA ALA A 688 -11.16 12.38 18.14
C ALA A 688 -10.62 13.34 17.07
N VAL A 689 -11.38 13.55 15.98
CA VAL A 689 -10.95 14.34 14.82
C VAL A 689 -11.81 15.57 14.61
N HIS A 690 -11.25 16.75 14.81
CA HIS A 690 -11.92 18.04 14.66
C HIS A 690 -11.56 18.66 13.30
N ASN A 691 -12.45 18.84 12.33
CA ASN A 691 -13.85 18.45 12.27
C ASN A 691 -14.21 17.91 10.87
N PHE A 692 -15.42 17.37 10.72
CA PHE A 692 -15.90 16.73 9.49
C PHE A 692 -15.78 17.59 8.23
N SER A 693 -16.19 18.87 8.29
CA SER A 693 -16.14 19.79 7.14
C SER A 693 -14.73 19.95 6.57
N SER A 694 -13.73 19.88 7.44
CA SER A 694 -12.32 20.01 7.08
C SER A 694 -11.73 18.67 6.67
N TRP A 695 -12.21 17.57 7.26
CA TRP A 695 -11.82 16.22 6.88
C TRP A 695 -12.19 15.93 5.42
N ILE A 696 -13.44 16.17 5.01
CA ILE A 696 -13.90 15.99 3.62
C ILE A 696 -12.96 16.71 2.64
N ARG A 697 -12.61 17.98 2.92
CA ARG A 697 -11.73 18.76 2.07
C ARG A 697 -10.33 18.16 1.96
N LEU A 698 -9.82 17.58 3.05
CA LEU A 698 -8.50 16.95 3.09
C LEU A 698 -8.45 15.61 2.33
N VAL A 699 -9.55 14.82 2.34
CA VAL A 699 -9.62 13.53 1.63
C VAL A 699 -10.02 13.67 0.16
N GLY A 700 -10.55 14.83 -0.25
CA GLY A 700 -10.93 15.10 -1.64
C GLY A 700 -12.20 14.37 -2.10
N GLU A 701 -12.94 13.76 -1.17
CA GLU A 701 -14.26 13.18 -1.42
C GLU A 701 -15.27 14.34 -1.50
N ARG A 702 -16.15 14.34 -2.51
CA ARG A 702 -17.18 15.37 -2.71
C ARG A 702 -18.54 14.89 -2.27
#